data_AF-W2TF46-F1
#
_entry.id   AF-W2TF46-F1
#
_cell.length_a   1.000
_cell.length_b   1.000
_cell.length_c   1.000
_cell.angle_alpha   90.00
_cell.angle_beta   90.00
_cell.angle_gamma   90.00
#
_symmetry.space_group_name_H-M   'P 1'
#
loop_
_entity.id
_entity.type
_entity.pdbx_description
1 polymer ?
#
loop_
_entity_poly.entity_id
_entity_poly.type
_entity_poly.pdbx_seq_one_letter_code
_entity_poly.pdbx_strand_id
1 'polypeptide(L)'
;MPPVKISREELLKYDTFLFDADGVLWKGDVPIPGAVDFVTNLLKSMKRVFIISNNSTKTPEQYLSKIERMGFKGITREQLITPAIVLAAYFRDRPEYAGQPIYLLGVENLKNTLDTMGGVRCFGSGPDHFSSGAYQDFVFSFDMPVIPKAVVCSYDCHLSYPKIMKAATFLKRQEVEFLVTNEDYTFPCPNPNVVVPGAGAVSSTVRAVSGRTPIVFGKPHKPIADFLKKHHHIDAAKTVMFGDRLDTDIQFANDNGFASCFMLTGVNTMDDVKKAETGQQMDPSGWQKQSHSSLLSSSEYIYEFATHNFRPGEKEKYLKAFGNYREEMSNKLPSVALIGSWTVSYGRTKDQAVHLWRHTNGFKDIDNSIAMHSSDSAVSAADTEVAKLCGRRKNIIVKSFSYWREPEQRPPSHVYDLRSYVLTPGSMIEWANAWAKGITFRRDANQDVGGFFAQVGQLYIVYHIWAYPSMCARNETRHATWAKPGWDATVAYTGLSLDFRSFYLFFLMANPFDDDYKSSSATGTTYNTIAYGYDTIAAKLKSYTMRSDNIEDEADYYEREIEKYMQESLDSTERSRRHLENSEKIGAQTAQDLLEQREKLERTERNLDEIHRTTQITQRNLNSLKSVFGGFFKNKFSRKPPDAVAEMPQSKSASKLADTVGDINTGGSSASFSGTTSGQQSTLSETSRNAIKGTRWEVMDNQIDENLDAMSKNLRNLRRLGEDLGREVDEQNQMLDRIQTKADRNDAIVRVQDKQMQKILGSEAKAEESVGANLTPRVLIIAKKVASLNYFHFHYHRLCLRSPLYGFHDEDVAGDESDELLSLKLSAFICEEFAGENSSFVIPFQIKNPVMAPIRISREDLLKYDTFLFDVDGVLWKCDTPIPGAVDFVTNLLESMKTVFIISNNSTMTPEQYLAKIERMGFKGISREQLITPAIVLATYFKERPEYGGQPIYLLGVENLKETLETMGGVRCFGNGPDHFSSGSYQDFVFSFDMPVIPKAVVCSYDCRLSYPKIMKAATFLKRQEVEFLVTDEDKTIPSPNPDYVIPGAGAVSSTVRAVSGRTPIVFGKPNKPIADFLKKHHHIDAGKTVMFGDRLDSDIQFANDNGFASCFMLTGVNTMDDVTKAEVRGEKHLLPTYTFSFSN
;
A
#
# COMPACT_ATOMS: atom_id res chain seq x y z
N MET A 1 10.80 -3.16 32.48
CA MET A 1 10.41 -2.01 33.32
C MET A 1 9.69 -1.05 32.39
N PRO A 2 8.49 -0.57 32.75
CA PRO A 2 7.74 0.30 31.86
C PRO A 2 8.53 1.58 31.56
N PRO A 3 8.53 2.07 30.30
CA PRO A 3 9.33 3.24 29.94
C PRO A 3 8.85 4.47 30.70
N VAL A 4 9.78 5.15 31.37
CA VAL A 4 9.53 6.39 32.10
C VAL A 4 9.73 7.58 31.17
N LYS A 5 8.87 8.59 31.28
CA LYS A 5 9.02 9.83 30.50
C LYS A 5 10.28 10.57 30.95
N ILE A 6 11.24 10.72 30.04
CA ILE A 6 12.51 11.40 30.34
C ILE A 6 12.29 12.89 30.65
N SER A 7 12.90 13.36 31.74
CA SER A 7 12.92 14.78 32.11
C SER A 7 14.02 15.54 31.36
N ARG A 8 13.90 16.88 31.30
CA ARG A 8 14.94 17.74 30.69
C ARG A 8 16.30 17.56 31.37
N GLU A 9 16.31 17.43 32.69
CA GLU A 9 17.55 17.30 33.48
C GLU A 9 18.26 15.97 33.20
N GLU A 10 17.49 14.87 33.08
CA GLU A 10 18.03 13.57 32.69
C GLU A 10 18.57 13.58 31.25
N LEU A 11 17.85 14.23 30.35
CA LEU A 11 18.25 14.35 28.95
C LEU A 11 19.59 15.08 28.77
N LEU A 12 19.83 16.12 29.57
CA LEU A 12 21.07 16.92 29.50
C LEU A 12 22.32 16.19 30.02
N LYS A 13 22.16 15.04 30.70
CA LYS A 13 23.28 14.20 31.18
C LYS A 13 24.05 13.51 30.05
N TYR A 14 23.43 13.38 28.88
CA TYR A 14 24.03 12.80 27.68
C TYR A 14 24.77 13.86 26.86
N ASP A 15 25.85 13.46 26.21
CA ASP A 15 26.68 14.34 25.39
C ASP A 15 26.49 14.10 23.89
N THR A 16 26.10 12.88 23.53
CA THR A 16 25.84 12.48 22.14
C THR A 16 24.39 12.01 21.96
N PHE A 17 23.75 12.55 20.93
CA PHE A 17 22.36 12.31 20.59
C PHE A 17 22.30 11.70 19.18
N LEU A 18 21.80 10.48 19.09
CA LEU A 18 21.56 9.79 17.85
C LEU A 18 20.05 9.85 17.57
N PHE A 19 19.65 10.27 16.39
CA PHE A 19 18.25 10.33 15.99
C PHE A 19 18.02 9.43 14.80
N ASP A 20 17.01 8.56 14.87
CA ASP A 20 16.38 8.10 13.64
C ASP A 20 15.78 9.29 12.87
N ALA A 21 15.60 9.11 11.56
CA ALA A 21 15.06 10.10 10.66
C ALA A 21 13.52 10.00 10.53
N ASP A 22 13.05 8.94 9.88
CA ASP A 22 11.68 8.81 9.38
C ASP A 22 10.76 8.25 10.47
N GLY A 23 9.92 9.09 11.06
CA GLY A 23 9.08 8.75 12.22
C GLY A 23 9.52 9.42 13.51
N VAL A 24 10.76 9.94 13.56
CA VAL A 24 11.35 10.63 14.71
C VAL A 24 11.60 12.13 14.45
N LEU A 25 12.26 12.48 13.35
CA LEU A 25 12.51 13.88 12.97
C LEU A 25 11.53 14.40 11.94
N TRP A 26 11.07 13.54 11.01
CA TRP A 26 10.11 13.91 9.96
C TRP A 26 9.26 12.71 9.51
N LYS A 27 8.17 13.00 8.79
CA LYS A 27 7.40 12.03 8.01
C LYS A 27 7.39 12.46 6.54
N GLY A 28 8.07 11.70 5.69
CA GLY A 28 8.26 12.07 4.29
C GLY A 28 9.10 13.34 4.16
N ASP A 29 8.49 14.42 3.68
CA ASP A 29 9.09 15.75 3.54
C ASP A 29 8.53 16.78 4.54
N VAL A 30 7.89 16.31 5.61
CA VAL A 30 7.28 17.17 6.64
C VAL A 30 7.97 16.93 7.98
N PRO A 31 8.62 17.94 8.59
CA PRO A 31 9.19 17.83 9.92
C PRO A 31 8.15 17.50 10.99
N ILE A 32 8.52 16.70 11.97
CA ILE A 32 7.68 16.49 13.15
C ILE A 32 7.67 17.78 13.98
N PRO A 33 6.50 18.25 14.47
CA PRO A 33 6.40 19.47 15.26
C PRO A 33 7.37 19.48 16.45
N GLY A 34 8.16 20.55 16.56
CA GLY A 34 9.16 20.73 17.61
C GLY A 34 10.51 20.05 17.38
N ALA A 35 10.64 19.15 16.39
CA ALA A 35 11.90 18.44 16.14
C ALA A 35 13.03 19.38 15.69
N VAL A 36 12.71 20.34 14.81
CA VAL A 36 13.68 21.34 14.31
C VAL A 36 14.22 22.20 15.46
N ASP A 37 13.34 22.71 16.31
CA ASP A 37 13.71 23.54 17.47
C ASP A 37 14.55 22.73 18.46
N PHE A 38 14.18 21.47 18.69
CA PHE A 38 14.88 20.58 19.61
C PHE A 38 16.32 20.30 19.15
N VAL A 39 16.51 19.89 17.89
CA VAL A 39 17.84 19.66 17.31
C VAL A 39 18.67 20.95 17.31
N THR A 40 18.07 22.07 16.94
CA THR A 40 18.74 23.39 16.95
C THR A 40 19.23 23.75 18.36
N ASN A 41 18.42 23.50 19.39
CA ASN A 41 18.79 23.79 20.77
C ASN A 41 19.90 22.87 21.30
N LEU A 42 19.92 21.59 20.89
CA LEU A 42 21.02 20.67 21.21
C LEU A 42 22.34 21.14 20.60
N LEU A 43 22.33 21.52 19.31
CA LEU A 43 23.50 22.06 18.63
C LEU A 43 24.01 23.35 19.29
N LYS A 44 23.11 24.29 19.64
CA LYS A 44 23.45 25.52 20.38
C LYS A 44 24.03 25.24 21.77
N SER A 45 23.66 24.11 22.38
CA SER A 45 24.15 23.68 23.68
C SER A 45 25.45 22.86 23.58
N MET A 46 26.14 22.90 22.43
CA MET A 46 27.38 22.16 22.16
C MET A 46 27.25 20.63 22.32
N LYS A 47 26.04 20.09 22.21
CA LYS A 47 25.81 18.64 22.20
C LYS A 47 26.09 18.07 20.81
N ARG A 48 26.59 16.83 20.77
CA ARG A 48 26.89 16.15 19.50
C ARG A 48 25.62 15.49 18.98
N VAL A 49 25.17 15.89 17.79
CA VAL A 49 23.97 15.35 17.16
C VAL A 49 24.35 14.55 15.92
N PHE A 50 23.80 13.35 15.79
CA PHE A 50 23.90 12.50 14.60
C PHE A 50 22.51 12.07 14.14
N ILE A 51 22.29 12.10 12.83
CA ILE A 51 21.10 11.55 12.18
C ILE A 51 21.48 10.19 11.59
N ILE A 52 20.83 9.13 12.03
CA ILE A 52 21.09 7.75 11.61
C ILE A 52 19.85 7.20 10.90
N SER A 53 19.97 6.95 9.60
CA SER A 53 18.86 6.42 8.78
C SER A 53 19.27 5.15 8.04
N ASN A 54 18.40 4.14 7.99
CA ASN A 54 18.59 2.95 7.14
C ASN A 54 18.41 3.24 5.64
N ASN A 55 18.14 4.48 5.24
CA ASN A 55 17.94 4.85 3.85
C ASN A 55 19.25 4.93 3.07
N SER A 56 19.48 3.97 2.16
CA SER A 56 20.64 3.91 1.26
C SER A 56 20.34 4.37 -0.18
N THR A 57 19.20 5.04 -0.41
CA THR A 57 18.72 5.36 -1.78
C THR A 57 19.20 6.72 -2.32
N LYS A 58 19.75 7.58 -1.46
CA LYS A 58 20.20 8.94 -1.79
C LYS A 58 21.70 9.06 -1.57
N THR A 59 22.35 9.92 -2.34
CA THR A 59 23.73 10.31 -2.02
C THR A 59 23.75 11.15 -0.74
N PRO A 60 24.89 11.25 -0.03
CA PRO A 60 25.02 12.09 1.14
C PRO A 60 24.60 13.55 0.88
N GLU A 61 24.94 14.11 -0.27
CA GLU A 61 24.63 15.49 -0.66
C GLU A 61 23.12 15.68 -0.84
N GLN A 62 22.45 14.76 -1.55
CA GLN A 62 21.00 14.78 -1.72
C GLN A 62 20.26 14.69 -0.38
N TYR A 63 20.79 13.89 0.55
CA TYR A 63 20.19 13.72 1.87
C TYR A 63 20.38 14.97 2.74
N LEU A 64 21.56 15.59 2.71
CA LEU A 64 21.82 16.86 3.40
C LEU A 64 20.93 18.00 2.85
N SER A 65 20.78 18.12 1.53
CA SER A 65 19.85 19.10 0.94
C SER A 65 18.41 18.86 1.39
N LYS A 66 17.99 17.60 1.58
CA LYS A 66 16.67 17.27 2.16
C LYS A 66 16.56 17.79 3.61
N ILE A 67 17.55 17.50 4.44
CA ILE A 67 17.60 17.91 5.86
C ILE A 67 17.52 19.43 5.98
N GLU A 68 18.29 20.15 5.17
CA GLU A 68 18.32 21.62 5.18
C GLU A 68 16.98 22.22 4.73
N ARG A 69 16.37 21.69 3.66
CA ARG A 69 15.04 22.12 3.17
C ARG A 69 13.95 21.93 4.21
N MET A 70 14.09 20.95 5.11
CA MET A 70 13.18 20.69 6.22
C MET A 70 13.39 21.63 7.43
N GLY A 71 14.40 22.50 7.37
CA GLY A 71 14.68 23.50 8.40
C GLY A 71 15.73 23.08 9.43
N PHE A 72 16.27 21.87 9.35
CA PHE A 72 17.36 21.41 10.22
C PHE A 72 18.69 22.00 9.76
N LYS A 73 19.04 23.17 10.31
CA LYS A 73 20.28 23.89 9.99
C LYS A 73 21.44 23.41 10.85
N GLY A 74 22.65 23.44 10.27
CA GLY A 74 23.89 23.15 11.01
C GLY A 74 24.24 21.67 11.14
N ILE A 75 23.54 20.78 10.44
CA ILE A 75 23.90 19.36 10.32
C ILE A 75 24.95 19.19 9.22
N THR A 76 26.10 18.62 9.53
CA THR A 76 27.18 18.38 8.57
C THR A 76 27.15 16.95 7.99
N ARG A 77 27.99 16.69 6.98
CA ARG A 77 28.13 15.35 6.37
C ARG A 77 28.55 14.29 7.39
N GLU A 78 29.43 14.66 8.32
CA GLU A 78 29.96 13.79 9.37
C GLU A 78 28.89 13.42 10.41
N GLN A 79 27.84 14.22 10.51
CA GLN A 79 26.71 14.00 11.41
C GLN A 79 25.59 13.17 10.76
N LEU A 80 25.66 12.91 9.46
CA LEU A 80 24.74 12.04 8.75
C LEU A 80 25.34 10.65 8.60
N ILE A 81 24.67 9.64 9.14
CA ILE A 81 25.10 8.25 9.09
C ILE A 81 24.03 7.42 8.39
N THR A 82 24.42 6.76 7.30
CA THR A 82 23.58 5.82 6.57
C THR A 82 24.36 4.55 6.25
N PRO A 83 23.71 3.42 5.99
CA PRO A 83 24.41 2.20 5.60
C PRO A 83 25.28 2.38 4.36
N ALA A 84 24.91 3.28 3.44
CA ALA A 84 25.71 3.60 2.26
C ALA A 84 27.06 4.21 2.64
N ILE A 85 27.07 5.13 3.61
CA ILE A 85 28.30 5.77 4.11
C ILE A 85 29.16 4.76 4.86
N VAL A 86 28.55 3.93 5.70
CA VAL A 86 29.27 2.92 6.48
C VAL A 86 29.86 1.84 5.57
N LEU A 87 29.12 1.38 4.56
CA LEU A 87 29.61 0.42 3.58
C LEU A 87 30.73 1.01 2.70
N ALA A 88 30.62 2.28 2.30
CA ALA A 88 31.71 2.95 1.59
C ALA A 88 32.98 3.02 2.45
N ALA A 89 32.86 3.35 3.73
CA ALA A 89 33.98 3.34 4.66
C ALA A 89 34.56 1.94 4.87
N TYR A 90 33.72 0.90 4.92
CA TYR A 90 34.16 -0.49 5.00
C TYR A 90 35.07 -0.88 3.84
N PHE A 91 34.72 -0.49 2.61
CA PHE A 91 35.57 -0.71 1.44
C PHE A 91 36.85 0.13 1.48
N ARG A 92 36.73 1.42 1.77
CA ARG A 92 37.88 2.34 1.80
C ARG A 92 38.92 1.95 2.86
N ASP A 93 38.47 1.47 4.02
CA ASP A 93 39.34 1.08 5.14
C ASP A 93 40.03 -0.28 4.88
N ARG A 94 39.77 -0.94 3.74
CA ARG A 94 40.28 -2.26 3.35
C ARG A 94 40.94 -2.23 1.97
N PRO A 95 42.28 -2.14 1.90
CA PRO A 95 43.01 -1.95 0.63
C PRO A 95 42.71 -3.00 -0.46
N GLU A 96 42.33 -4.22 -0.07
CA GLU A 96 41.96 -5.30 -0.98
C GLU A 96 40.71 -5.01 -1.82
N TYR A 97 39.90 -4.00 -1.47
CA TYR A 97 38.74 -3.56 -2.23
C TYR A 97 39.05 -2.45 -3.26
N ALA A 98 40.22 -1.81 -3.17
CA ALA A 98 40.55 -0.69 -4.03
C ALA A 98 40.47 -1.07 -5.52
N GLY A 99 39.61 -0.39 -6.27
CA GLY A 99 39.36 -0.62 -7.69
C GLY A 99 38.72 -1.97 -8.03
N GLN A 100 38.32 -2.77 -7.04
CA GLN A 100 37.73 -4.08 -7.28
C GLN A 100 36.30 -3.98 -7.83
N PRO A 101 35.89 -4.92 -8.70
CA PRO A 101 34.52 -5.01 -9.17
C PRO A 101 33.58 -5.44 -8.04
N ILE A 102 32.46 -4.75 -7.87
CA ILE A 102 31.42 -5.06 -6.88
C ILE A 102 30.09 -5.23 -7.60
N TYR A 103 29.45 -6.38 -7.45
CA TYR A 103 28.14 -6.60 -8.04
C TYR A 103 27.07 -6.00 -7.13
N LEU A 104 26.36 -4.98 -7.62
CA LEU A 104 25.40 -4.21 -6.86
C LEU A 104 23.97 -4.46 -7.34
N LEU A 105 23.16 -5.02 -6.45
CA LEU A 105 21.70 -5.02 -6.54
C LEU A 105 21.20 -3.76 -5.83
N GLY A 106 21.14 -2.64 -6.55
CA GLY A 106 20.80 -1.36 -5.96
C GLY A 106 20.62 -0.21 -6.95
N VAL A 107 20.14 0.92 -6.44
CA VAL A 107 19.96 2.16 -7.22
C VAL A 107 21.28 2.85 -7.59
N GLU A 108 21.24 3.66 -8.66
CA GLU A 108 22.41 4.38 -9.20
C GLU A 108 23.06 5.34 -8.19
N ASN A 109 22.27 5.97 -7.31
CA ASN A 109 22.80 6.85 -6.26
C ASN A 109 23.70 6.09 -5.27
N LEU A 110 23.37 4.82 -4.96
CA LEU A 110 24.19 3.98 -4.10
C LEU A 110 25.49 3.59 -4.82
N LYS A 111 25.39 3.22 -6.10
CA LYS A 111 26.57 2.98 -6.95
C LYS A 111 27.52 4.18 -6.91
N ASN A 112 27.01 5.39 -7.15
CA ASN A 112 27.82 6.60 -7.12
C ASN A 112 28.49 6.83 -5.76
N THR A 113 27.77 6.56 -4.67
CA THR A 113 28.33 6.69 -3.31
C THR A 113 29.47 5.69 -3.07
N LEU A 114 29.29 4.42 -3.47
CA LEU A 114 30.31 3.39 -3.28
C LEU A 114 31.53 3.60 -4.21
N ASP A 115 31.30 3.97 -5.47
CA ASP A 115 32.38 4.27 -6.43
C ASP A 115 33.24 5.45 -5.94
N THR A 116 32.59 6.55 -5.52
CA THR A 116 33.30 7.80 -5.16
C THR A 116 33.91 7.77 -3.75
N MET A 117 33.17 7.28 -2.74
CA MET A 117 33.63 7.30 -1.35
C MET A 117 34.33 6.01 -0.94
N GLY A 118 33.93 4.88 -1.52
CA GLY A 118 34.47 3.55 -1.21
C GLY A 118 35.64 3.14 -2.09
N GLY A 119 35.86 3.82 -3.23
CA GLY A 119 36.98 3.54 -4.13
C GLY A 119 36.87 2.18 -4.84
N VAL A 120 35.64 1.67 -5.02
CA VAL A 120 35.34 0.42 -5.72
C VAL A 120 34.78 0.67 -7.12
N ARG A 121 34.54 -0.39 -7.91
CA ARG A 121 33.85 -0.30 -9.21
C ARG A 121 32.57 -1.12 -9.17
N CYS A 122 31.45 -0.48 -8.85
CA CYS A 122 30.15 -1.11 -8.83
C CYS A 122 29.59 -1.33 -10.24
N PHE A 123 28.95 -2.49 -10.46
CA PHE A 123 28.21 -2.81 -11.69
C PHE A 123 26.94 -3.59 -11.35
N GLY A 124 25.94 -3.57 -12.26
CA GLY A 124 24.66 -4.27 -12.06
C GLY A 124 23.49 -3.39 -11.60
N SER A 125 23.72 -2.10 -11.32
CA SER A 125 22.64 -1.11 -11.12
C SER A 125 21.85 -0.89 -12.42
N GLY A 126 20.58 -0.49 -12.31
CA GLY A 126 19.71 -0.29 -13.48
C GLY A 126 19.05 -1.59 -13.99
N PRO A 127 18.24 -1.52 -15.06
CA PRO A 127 17.62 -2.70 -15.66
C PRO A 127 18.65 -3.59 -16.36
N ASP A 128 18.48 -4.91 -16.26
CA ASP A 128 19.20 -5.82 -17.16
C ASP A 128 18.59 -5.74 -18.57
N HIS A 129 19.43 -5.73 -19.60
CA HIS A 129 19.00 -5.72 -21.01
C HIS A 129 18.91 -7.15 -21.56
N PHE A 130 17.74 -7.54 -22.07
CA PHE A 130 17.53 -8.85 -22.71
C PHE A 130 16.96 -8.72 -24.11
N SER A 131 17.55 -9.46 -25.06
CA SER A 131 16.99 -9.67 -26.39
C SER A 131 15.77 -10.59 -26.27
N SER A 132 14.63 -10.16 -26.84
CA SER A 132 13.37 -10.88 -26.79
C SER A 132 13.43 -12.18 -27.61
N GLY A 133 13.59 -13.33 -26.95
CA GLY A 133 13.47 -14.65 -27.58
C GLY A 133 13.94 -15.75 -26.62
N ALA A 134 12.99 -16.46 -26.00
CA ALA A 134 13.19 -17.58 -25.08
C ALA A 134 14.05 -17.30 -23.81
N TYR A 135 13.39 -16.95 -22.70
CA TYR A 135 13.97 -16.98 -21.34
C TYR A 135 14.63 -18.34 -20.97
N GLN A 136 14.29 -19.43 -21.67
CA GLN A 136 14.96 -20.73 -21.54
C GLN A 136 16.42 -20.71 -22.03
N ASP A 137 16.71 -19.98 -23.11
CA ASP A 137 18.07 -19.88 -23.64
C ASP A 137 18.97 -19.06 -22.71
N PHE A 138 18.41 -18.05 -22.03
CA PHE A 138 19.12 -17.21 -21.06
C PHE A 138 19.76 -18.02 -19.92
N VAL A 139 19.03 -19.00 -19.37
CA VAL A 139 19.51 -19.82 -18.25
C VAL A 139 20.78 -20.58 -18.62
N PHE A 140 21.00 -20.84 -19.92
CA PHE A 140 22.13 -21.61 -20.43
C PHE A 140 23.17 -20.77 -21.18
N SER A 141 22.92 -19.48 -21.41
CA SER A 141 23.78 -18.59 -22.20
C SER A 141 24.16 -17.29 -21.48
N PHE A 142 24.24 -17.32 -20.15
CA PHE A 142 24.66 -16.16 -19.37
C PHE A 142 26.20 -16.05 -19.30
N ASP A 143 26.75 -14.90 -19.72
CA ASP A 143 28.19 -14.59 -19.65
C ASP A 143 28.54 -13.83 -18.35
N MET A 144 29.61 -14.26 -17.68
CA MET A 144 30.09 -13.73 -16.40
C MET A 144 31.57 -13.36 -16.51
N PRO A 145 31.94 -12.39 -17.36
CA PRO A 145 33.34 -12.08 -17.65
C PRO A 145 34.07 -11.45 -16.46
N VAL A 146 33.32 -10.91 -15.48
CA VAL A 146 33.85 -10.25 -14.30
C VAL A 146 33.36 -10.96 -13.06
N ILE A 147 34.30 -11.46 -12.26
CA ILE A 147 34.02 -12.04 -10.94
C ILE A 147 34.16 -10.91 -9.91
N PRO A 148 33.07 -10.52 -9.21
CA PRO A 148 33.12 -9.46 -8.23
C PRO A 148 33.84 -9.91 -6.96
N LYS A 149 34.43 -8.95 -6.23
CA LYS A 149 34.97 -9.19 -4.88
C LYS A 149 33.87 -9.32 -3.83
N ALA A 150 32.73 -8.67 -4.04
CA ALA A 150 31.56 -8.78 -3.19
C ALA A 150 30.26 -8.59 -3.98
N VAL A 151 29.18 -9.19 -3.47
CA VAL A 151 27.80 -8.93 -3.85
C VAL A 151 27.16 -8.04 -2.78
N VAL A 152 26.66 -6.88 -3.19
CA VAL A 152 25.95 -5.93 -2.32
C VAL A 152 24.46 -5.93 -2.66
N CYS A 153 23.60 -6.25 -1.69
CA CYS A 153 22.16 -6.07 -1.80
C CYS A 153 21.70 -4.79 -1.09
N SER A 154 20.87 -4.03 -1.78
CA SER A 154 20.17 -2.86 -1.28
C SER A 154 18.77 -2.83 -1.88
N TYR A 155 18.06 -1.72 -1.71
CA TYR A 155 16.88 -1.43 -2.50
C TYR A 155 17.22 -1.31 -3.99
N ASP A 156 16.56 -2.12 -4.82
CA ASP A 156 16.71 -2.14 -6.26
C ASP A 156 15.33 -2.17 -6.94
N CYS A 157 14.91 -1.03 -7.50
CA CYS A 157 13.66 -0.94 -8.26
C CYS A 157 13.70 -1.74 -9.58
N HIS A 158 14.87 -2.20 -10.01
CA HIS A 158 15.06 -3.03 -11.20
C HIS A 158 15.39 -4.48 -10.85
N LEU A 159 15.06 -4.95 -9.62
CA LEU A 159 15.22 -6.35 -9.27
C LEU A 159 14.52 -7.24 -10.31
N SER A 160 15.25 -8.24 -10.79
CA SER A 160 14.80 -9.19 -11.81
C SER A 160 15.31 -10.60 -11.48
N TYR A 161 14.69 -11.61 -12.07
CA TYR A 161 15.14 -13.00 -11.93
C TYR A 161 16.62 -13.19 -12.35
N PRO A 162 17.09 -12.67 -13.50
CA PRO A 162 18.51 -12.68 -13.89
C PRO A 162 19.47 -12.08 -12.86
N LYS A 163 19.09 -10.96 -12.23
CA LYS A 163 19.92 -10.35 -11.18
C LYS A 163 20.08 -11.27 -9.97
N ILE A 164 19.00 -11.93 -9.55
CA ILE A 164 19.02 -12.90 -8.45
C ILE A 164 19.92 -14.09 -8.82
N MET A 165 19.79 -14.61 -10.04
CA MET A 165 20.61 -15.71 -10.56
C MET A 165 22.11 -15.34 -10.57
N LYS A 166 22.48 -14.16 -11.07
CA LYS A 166 23.87 -13.66 -11.06
C LYS A 166 24.42 -13.56 -9.64
N ALA A 167 23.66 -12.94 -8.74
CA ALA A 167 24.05 -12.78 -7.35
C ALA A 167 24.32 -14.13 -6.67
N ALA A 168 23.38 -15.07 -6.80
CA ALA A 168 23.51 -16.41 -6.23
C ALA A 168 24.70 -17.18 -6.84
N THR A 169 24.89 -17.05 -8.16
CA THR A 169 26.01 -17.67 -8.88
C THR A 169 27.37 -17.12 -8.42
N PHE A 170 27.50 -15.80 -8.25
CA PHE A 170 28.70 -15.20 -7.67
C PHE A 170 28.95 -15.68 -6.24
N LEU A 171 27.90 -15.76 -5.42
CA LEU A 171 27.99 -16.15 -4.01
C LEU A 171 28.26 -17.65 -3.77
N LYS A 172 28.18 -18.48 -4.81
CA LYS A 172 28.65 -19.87 -4.76
C LYS A 172 30.14 -19.95 -4.42
N ARG A 173 30.90 -18.92 -4.80
CA ARG A 173 32.32 -18.76 -4.51
C ARG A 173 32.51 -18.23 -3.08
N GLN A 174 33.31 -18.94 -2.29
CA GLN A 174 33.50 -18.60 -0.88
C GLN A 174 34.25 -17.28 -0.69
N GLU A 175 35.13 -16.94 -1.64
CA GLU A 175 35.93 -15.72 -1.67
C GLU A 175 35.13 -14.44 -1.99
N VAL A 176 33.89 -14.59 -2.48
CA VAL A 176 32.99 -13.45 -2.74
C VAL A 176 32.22 -13.13 -1.47
N GLU A 177 32.39 -11.91 -0.95
CA GLU A 177 31.67 -11.47 0.25
C GLU A 177 30.21 -11.15 -0.05
N PHE A 178 29.33 -11.42 0.92
CA PHE A 178 27.91 -11.08 0.84
C PHE A 178 27.57 -9.94 1.81
N LEU A 179 27.17 -8.79 1.26
CA LEU A 179 26.97 -7.54 1.99
C LEU A 179 25.55 -7.02 1.75
N VAL A 180 24.91 -6.46 2.77
CA VAL A 180 23.54 -5.91 2.69
C VAL A 180 23.49 -4.54 3.35
N THR A 181 22.89 -3.54 2.70
CA THR A 181 22.77 -2.20 3.30
C THR A 181 21.88 -2.20 4.53
N ASN A 182 20.67 -2.76 4.45
CA ASN A 182 19.76 -2.93 5.58
C ASN A 182 18.77 -4.06 5.27
N GLU A 183 18.04 -4.51 6.29
CA GLU A 183 17.07 -5.60 6.18
C GLU A 183 15.62 -5.12 6.25
N ASP A 184 15.38 -3.82 6.03
CA ASP A 184 14.03 -3.28 6.03
C ASP A 184 13.24 -3.92 4.87
N TYR A 185 12.20 -4.70 5.20
CA TYR A 185 11.41 -5.41 4.19
C TYR A 185 10.49 -4.51 3.38
N THR A 186 10.15 -3.33 3.91
CA THR A 186 9.23 -2.39 3.26
C THR A 186 9.66 -0.94 3.42
N PHE A 187 9.43 -0.13 2.39
CA PHE A 187 9.52 1.34 2.49
C PHE A 187 8.19 1.98 2.91
N PRO A 188 8.25 3.10 3.65
CA PRO A 188 7.08 3.94 3.86
C PRO A 188 6.58 4.51 2.53
N CYS A 189 5.29 4.32 2.25
CA CYS A 189 4.60 4.85 1.07
C CYS A 189 3.47 5.80 1.52
N PRO A 190 3.23 6.93 0.83
CA PRO A 190 2.10 7.80 1.13
C PRO A 190 0.73 7.08 1.03
N ASN A 191 0.63 6.06 0.17
CA ASN A 191 -0.54 5.21 0.09
C ASN A 191 -0.40 4.03 1.06
N PRO A 192 -1.14 4.00 2.19
CA PRO A 192 -1.02 2.93 3.17
C PRO A 192 -1.56 1.59 2.63
N ASN A 193 -2.26 1.55 1.50
CA ASN A 193 -2.77 0.32 0.90
C ASN A 193 -1.75 -0.36 -0.02
N VAL A 194 -0.63 0.29 -0.34
CA VAL A 194 0.42 -0.27 -1.22
C VAL A 194 1.61 -0.71 -0.36
N VAL A 195 2.12 -1.91 -0.63
CA VAL A 195 3.37 -2.37 -0.02
C VAL A 195 4.51 -2.10 -0.97
N VAL A 196 5.55 -1.42 -0.49
CA VAL A 196 6.73 -1.13 -1.30
C VAL A 196 7.91 -1.98 -0.80
N PRO A 197 8.36 -3.01 -1.55
CA PRO A 197 9.47 -3.87 -1.12
C PRO A 197 10.78 -3.09 -0.87
N GLY A 198 11.43 -3.37 0.27
CA GLY A 198 12.68 -2.75 0.71
C GLY A 198 13.94 -3.55 0.37
N ALA A 199 15.09 -3.18 0.96
CA ALA A 199 16.35 -3.91 0.79
C ALA A 199 16.31 -5.32 1.41
N GLY A 200 15.53 -5.50 2.48
CA GLY A 200 15.24 -6.80 3.07
C GLY A 200 14.58 -7.77 2.09
N ALA A 201 13.72 -7.26 1.20
CA ALA A 201 13.10 -8.07 0.16
C ALA A 201 14.14 -8.64 -0.81
N VAL A 202 15.02 -7.76 -1.34
CA VAL A 202 16.09 -8.13 -2.28
C VAL A 202 17.06 -9.12 -1.63
N SER A 203 17.51 -8.83 -0.42
CA SER A 203 18.46 -9.71 0.28
C SER A 203 17.83 -11.04 0.67
N SER A 204 16.55 -11.10 1.04
CA SER A 204 15.88 -12.36 1.43
C SER A 204 15.89 -13.41 0.32
N THR A 205 15.65 -13.02 -0.93
CA THR A 205 15.68 -13.97 -2.07
C THR A 205 17.10 -14.43 -2.37
N VAL A 206 18.08 -13.52 -2.34
CA VAL A 206 19.50 -13.88 -2.55
C VAL A 206 20.01 -14.77 -1.42
N ARG A 207 19.63 -14.52 -0.17
CA ARG A 207 19.92 -15.38 0.99
C ARG A 207 19.32 -16.77 0.82
N ALA A 208 18.04 -16.84 0.42
CA ALA A 208 17.35 -18.10 0.24
C ALA A 208 18.03 -18.99 -0.82
N VAL A 209 18.43 -18.40 -1.94
CA VAL A 209 19.07 -19.14 -3.05
C VAL A 209 20.53 -19.48 -2.77
N SER A 210 21.31 -18.52 -2.24
CA SER A 210 22.76 -18.72 -2.02
C SER A 210 23.08 -19.52 -0.76
N GLY A 211 22.16 -19.59 0.21
CA GLY A 211 22.43 -20.15 1.54
C GLY A 211 23.44 -19.35 2.38
N ARG A 212 23.91 -18.20 1.90
CA ARG A 212 24.89 -17.36 2.57
C ARG A 212 24.21 -16.40 3.55
N THR A 213 24.84 -16.17 4.70
CA THR A 213 24.44 -15.11 5.64
C THR A 213 25.26 -13.85 5.34
N PRO A 214 24.62 -12.70 5.10
CA PRO A 214 25.32 -11.46 4.77
C PRO A 214 25.83 -10.72 6.01
N ILE A 215 26.80 -9.84 5.80
CA ILE A 215 27.10 -8.75 6.74
C ILE A 215 26.15 -7.59 6.45
N VAL A 216 25.41 -7.15 7.46
CA VAL A 216 24.38 -6.10 7.33
C VAL A 216 24.88 -4.79 7.92
N PHE A 217 24.78 -3.70 7.17
CA PHE A 217 25.35 -2.38 7.50
C PHE A 217 24.34 -1.40 8.11
N GLY A 218 23.08 -1.81 8.26
CA GLY A 218 21.99 -0.99 8.79
C GLY A 218 21.64 -1.34 10.23
N LYS A 219 20.90 -0.46 10.90
CA LYS A 219 20.32 -0.75 12.22
C LYS A 219 19.41 -2.00 12.12
N PRO A 220 19.41 -2.91 13.11
CA PRO A 220 20.06 -2.82 14.41
C PRO A 220 21.53 -3.28 14.47
N HIS A 221 22.15 -3.58 13.33
CA HIS A 221 23.45 -4.27 13.30
C HIS A 221 24.63 -3.39 13.75
N LYS A 222 25.64 -4.05 14.30
CA LYS A 222 26.85 -3.46 14.88
C LYS A 222 27.64 -2.49 13.97
N PRO A 223 27.73 -2.67 12.62
CA PRO A 223 28.62 -1.84 11.80
C PRO A 223 28.42 -0.32 11.91
N ILE A 224 27.19 0.16 12.11
CA ILE A 224 26.95 1.60 12.33
C ILE A 224 27.58 2.07 13.65
N ALA A 225 27.40 1.29 14.72
CA ALA A 225 27.96 1.63 16.03
C ALA A 225 29.49 1.56 16.02
N ASP A 226 30.06 0.55 15.36
CA ASP A 226 31.51 0.42 15.20
C ASP A 226 32.09 1.58 14.38
N PHE A 227 31.38 2.01 13.33
CA PHE A 227 31.74 3.19 12.55
C PHE A 227 31.74 4.46 13.42
N LEU A 228 30.67 4.67 14.22
CA LEU A 228 30.58 5.80 15.14
C LEU A 228 31.69 5.80 16.19
N LYS A 229 32.02 4.63 16.77
CA LYS A 229 33.10 4.49 17.76
C LYS A 229 34.47 4.76 17.13
N LYS A 230 34.74 4.21 15.95
CA LYS A 230 36.02 4.31 15.25
C LYS A 230 36.29 5.71 14.71
N HIS A 231 35.31 6.30 14.02
CA HIS A 231 35.50 7.55 13.26
C HIS A 231 35.02 8.80 14.02
N HIS A 232 34.15 8.64 15.01
CA HIS A 232 33.60 9.76 15.77
C HIS A 232 33.88 9.68 17.28
N HIS A 233 34.54 8.62 17.77
CA HIS A 233 34.94 8.47 19.18
C HIS A 233 33.78 8.73 20.16
N ILE A 234 32.60 8.16 19.88
CA ILE A 234 31.45 8.29 20.77
C ILE A 234 31.63 7.42 22.03
N ASP A 235 31.19 7.93 23.18
CA ASP A 235 31.10 7.17 24.44
C ASP A 235 29.69 6.61 24.60
N ALA A 236 29.55 5.28 24.64
CA ALA A 236 28.27 4.61 24.71
C ALA A 236 27.46 5.00 25.95
N ALA A 237 28.11 5.14 27.11
CA ALA A 237 27.45 5.49 28.37
C ALA A 237 26.92 6.94 28.38
N LYS A 238 27.44 7.79 27.50
CA LYS A 238 27.03 9.20 27.30
C LYS A 238 26.26 9.42 26.01
N THR A 239 25.77 8.35 25.39
CA THR A 239 25.04 8.37 24.12
C THR A 239 23.59 7.91 24.32
N VAL A 240 22.66 8.65 23.73
CA VAL A 240 21.24 8.29 23.70
C VAL A 240 20.73 8.23 22.25
N MET A 241 19.98 7.18 21.92
CA MET A 241 19.33 6.95 20.63
C MET A 241 17.83 7.23 20.73
N PHE A 242 17.32 8.09 19.86
CA PHE A 242 15.89 8.39 19.69
C PHE A 242 15.35 7.61 18.49
N GLY A 243 14.37 6.76 18.74
CA GLY A 243 13.85 5.81 17.75
C GLY A 243 12.39 5.51 17.92
N ASP A 244 11.70 5.18 16.83
CA ASP A 244 10.28 4.84 16.83
C ASP A 244 10.02 3.34 16.60
N ARG A 245 11.08 2.55 16.36
CA ARG A 245 11.00 1.10 16.13
C ARG A 245 11.74 0.30 17.18
N LEU A 246 11.10 -0.76 17.66
CA LEU A 246 11.64 -1.66 18.67
C LEU A 246 12.72 -2.60 18.09
N ASP A 247 12.47 -3.14 16.90
CA ASP A 247 13.30 -4.10 16.18
C ASP A 247 14.53 -3.49 15.50
N THR A 248 14.54 -2.17 15.30
CA THR A 248 15.70 -1.47 14.71
C THR A 248 16.35 -0.51 15.69
N ASP A 249 15.66 0.55 16.12
CA ASP A 249 16.34 1.66 16.82
C ASP A 249 16.60 1.34 18.28
N ILE A 250 15.59 0.80 18.97
CA ILE A 250 15.71 0.45 20.38
C ILE A 250 16.63 -0.76 20.54
N GLN A 251 16.50 -1.76 19.66
CA GLN A 251 17.44 -2.88 19.62
C GLN A 251 18.87 -2.40 19.31
N PHE A 252 19.07 -1.53 18.32
CA PHE A 252 20.39 -0.94 18.02
C PHE A 252 21.01 -0.27 19.24
N ALA A 253 20.22 0.49 19.99
CA ALA A 253 20.67 1.17 21.19
C ALA A 253 21.12 0.16 22.26
N ASN A 254 20.27 -0.80 22.58
CA ASN A 254 20.52 -1.81 23.60
C ASN A 254 21.74 -2.69 23.27
N ASP A 255 21.83 -3.19 22.04
CA ASP A 255 22.91 -4.08 21.58
C ASP A 255 24.29 -3.40 21.61
N ASN A 256 24.32 -2.07 21.62
CA ASN A 256 25.55 -1.28 21.58
C ASN A 256 25.84 -0.50 22.87
N GLY A 257 25.01 -0.68 23.92
CA GLY A 257 25.17 -0.06 25.22
C GLY A 257 24.80 1.44 25.26
N PHE A 258 23.97 1.91 24.33
CA PHE A 258 23.43 3.27 24.33
C PHE A 258 22.14 3.32 25.16
N ALA A 259 21.84 4.48 25.74
CA ALA A 259 20.50 4.73 26.26
C ALA A 259 19.50 4.81 25.08
N SER A 260 18.28 4.33 25.27
CA SER A 260 17.23 4.38 24.24
C SER A 260 16.08 5.27 24.68
N CYS A 261 15.59 6.14 23.78
CA CYS A 261 14.40 6.95 23.95
C CYS A 261 13.38 6.60 22.85
N PHE A 262 12.29 5.98 23.25
CA PHE A 262 11.23 5.56 22.33
C PHE A 262 10.29 6.70 21.96
N MET A 263 10.03 6.87 20.67
CA MET A 263 9.22 7.95 20.11
C MET A 263 7.86 7.44 19.65
N LEU A 264 6.79 8.01 20.21
CA LEU A 264 5.40 7.64 19.89
C LEU A 264 4.88 8.21 18.56
N THR A 265 5.73 8.90 17.82
CA THR A 265 5.38 9.55 16.55
C THR A 265 5.46 8.61 15.35
N GLY A 266 6.13 7.46 15.48
CA GLY A 266 6.41 6.58 14.35
C GLY A 266 5.65 5.25 14.37
N VAL A 267 6.36 4.14 14.16
CA VAL A 267 5.76 2.85 13.76
C VAL A 267 5.22 2.03 14.95
N ASN A 268 6.03 1.78 15.97
CA ASN A 268 5.59 0.97 17.10
C ASN A 268 4.80 1.81 18.11
N THR A 269 3.91 1.15 18.85
CA THR A 269 3.06 1.76 19.87
C THR A 269 3.45 1.34 21.29
N MET A 270 2.91 2.01 22.30
CA MET A 270 3.07 1.59 23.70
C MET A 270 2.52 0.18 23.96
N ASP A 271 1.54 -0.28 23.20
CA ASP A 271 1.04 -1.65 23.33
C ASP A 271 2.03 -2.68 22.75
N ASP A 272 2.81 -2.30 21.73
CA ASP A 272 3.87 -3.17 21.22
C ASP A 272 5.04 -3.28 22.20
N VAL A 273 5.33 -2.22 22.95
CA VAL A 273 6.28 -2.27 24.08
C VAL A 273 5.79 -3.27 25.15
N LYS A 274 4.51 -3.24 25.53
CA LYS A 274 3.94 -4.21 26.50
C LYS A 274 4.00 -5.65 25.98
N LYS A 275 3.76 -5.86 24.68
CA LYS A 275 3.92 -7.19 24.06
C LYS A 275 5.37 -7.66 24.12
N ALA A 276 6.32 -6.74 23.89
CA ALA A 276 7.75 -7.00 24.07
C ALA A 276 8.05 -7.53 25.48
N GLU A 277 7.58 -6.80 26.49
CA GLU A 277 7.85 -7.11 27.90
C GLU A 277 7.27 -8.47 28.32
N THR A 278 6.16 -8.88 27.71
CA THR A 278 5.50 -10.16 27.99
C THR A 278 6.00 -11.32 27.13
N GLY A 279 7.00 -11.09 26.27
CA GLY A 279 7.53 -12.10 25.35
C GLY A 279 6.55 -12.53 24.26
N GLN A 280 5.45 -11.78 24.05
CA GLN A 280 4.49 -12.04 22.98
C GLN A 280 5.11 -11.67 21.64
N GLN A 281 4.87 -12.51 20.62
CA GLN A 281 5.37 -12.29 19.27
C GLN A 281 4.85 -10.95 18.73
N MET A 282 5.77 -10.05 18.40
CA MET A 282 5.42 -8.78 17.77
C MET A 282 5.00 -8.98 16.33
N ASP A 283 4.04 -8.18 15.90
CA ASP A 283 3.63 -8.08 14.51
C ASP A 283 4.64 -7.17 13.76
N PRO A 284 5.48 -7.72 12.86
CA PRO A 284 6.51 -6.94 12.16
C PRO A 284 5.91 -5.85 11.23
N SER A 285 4.60 -5.91 11.00
CA SER A 285 3.90 -5.05 10.05
C SER A 285 3.44 -3.72 10.64
N GLY A 286 4.01 -3.24 11.77
CA GLY A 286 3.53 -2.12 12.61
C GLY A 286 3.01 -0.84 11.92
N TRP A 287 3.31 -0.61 10.64
CA TRP A 287 2.61 0.36 9.78
C TRP A 287 1.11 0.08 9.57
N GLN A 288 0.64 -1.15 9.75
CA GLN A 288 -0.64 -1.64 9.23
C GLN A 288 -1.84 -1.45 10.17
N LYS A 289 -1.66 -0.82 11.34
CA LYS A 289 -2.74 -0.59 12.32
C LYS A 289 -3.05 0.89 12.60
N GLN A 290 -2.78 1.80 11.67
CA GLN A 290 -3.28 3.17 11.78
C GLN A 290 -4.56 3.32 10.95
N SER A 291 -5.69 3.55 11.61
CA SER A 291 -6.93 3.94 10.94
C SER A 291 -6.71 5.26 10.19
N HIS A 292 -7.43 5.50 9.09
CA HIS A 292 -7.31 6.72 8.26
C HIS A 292 -7.44 8.00 9.10
N SER A 293 -8.23 7.95 10.19
CA SER A 293 -8.41 9.02 11.16
C SER A 293 -7.21 9.23 12.10
N SER A 294 -6.46 8.18 12.42
CA SER A 294 -5.26 8.24 13.29
C SER A 294 -4.04 8.85 12.59
N LEU A 295 -4.00 8.79 11.25
CA LEU A 295 -3.01 9.50 10.44
C LEU A 295 -3.23 11.02 10.45
N LEU A 296 -4.49 11.46 10.62
CA LEU A 296 -4.91 12.86 10.52
C LEU A 296 -5.14 13.53 11.89
N SER A 297 -5.37 12.75 12.95
CA SER A 297 -5.69 13.23 14.29
C SER A 297 -5.01 12.39 15.36
N SER A 298 -4.24 13.05 16.23
CA SER A 298 -3.69 12.49 17.47
C SER A 298 -4.57 12.76 18.70
N SER A 299 -5.67 13.50 18.53
CA SER A 299 -6.55 13.87 19.64
C SER A 299 -7.46 12.70 20.03
N GLU A 300 -7.55 12.44 21.33
CA GLU A 300 -8.52 11.51 21.93
C GLU A 300 -9.93 12.13 22.01
N TYR A 301 -10.05 13.45 21.88
CA TYR A 301 -11.32 14.15 21.91
C TYR A 301 -12.11 13.97 20.62
N ILE A 302 -13.43 13.96 20.79
CA ILE A 302 -14.39 14.02 19.71
C ILE A 302 -15.14 15.33 19.79
N TYR A 303 -15.40 15.92 18.63
CA TYR A 303 -16.12 17.17 18.54
C TYR A 303 -17.43 16.98 17.79
N GLU A 304 -18.40 17.83 18.08
CA GLU A 304 -19.69 17.83 17.39
C GLU A 304 -20.07 19.25 16.97
N PHE A 305 -20.30 19.43 15.67
CA PHE A 305 -20.94 20.63 15.15
C PHE A 305 -22.46 20.43 15.13
N ALA A 306 -23.18 21.21 15.93
CA ALA A 306 -24.64 21.30 15.88
C ALA A 306 -25.07 22.63 15.24
N THR A 307 -25.77 22.56 14.11
CA THR A 307 -26.27 23.73 13.37
C THR A 307 -27.79 23.76 13.45
N HIS A 308 -28.33 24.84 14.00
CA HIS A 308 -29.77 25.03 14.20
C HIS A 308 -30.26 26.24 13.41
N ASN A 309 -31.26 26.04 12.55
CA ASN A 309 -31.97 27.11 11.88
C ASN A 309 -33.24 27.43 12.68
N PHE A 310 -33.22 28.51 13.45
CA PHE A 310 -34.38 28.97 14.18
C PHE A 310 -35.36 29.70 13.26
N ARG A 311 -36.61 29.82 13.68
CA ARG A 311 -37.64 30.53 12.89
C ARG A 311 -37.34 32.04 12.86
N PRO A 312 -37.56 32.73 11.73
CA PRO A 312 -37.35 34.17 11.64
C PRO A 312 -38.07 34.94 12.75
N GLY A 313 -37.37 35.87 13.42
CA GLY A 313 -37.91 36.68 14.52
C GLY A 313 -37.90 36.01 15.91
N GLU A 314 -37.56 34.72 16.00
CA GLU A 314 -37.59 33.96 17.28
C GLU A 314 -36.20 33.82 17.94
N LYS A 315 -35.20 34.60 17.50
CA LYS A 315 -33.80 34.49 17.94
C LYS A 315 -33.64 34.48 19.47
N GLU A 316 -34.23 35.44 20.17
CA GLU A 316 -34.07 35.58 21.63
C GLU A 316 -34.71 34.41 22.40
N LYS A 317 -35.90 33.97 21.97
CA LYS A 317 -36.58 32.81 22.55
C LYS A 317 -35.78 31.53 22.32
N TYR A 318 -35.20 31.37 21.14
CA TYR A 318 -34.33 30.23 20.82
C TYR A 318 -33.06 30.23 21.68
N LEU A 319 -32.40 31.38 21.83
CA LEU A 319 -31.19 31.48 22.67
C LEU A 319 -31.50 31.13 24.13
N LYS A 320 -32.62 31.61 24.67
CA LYS A 320 -33.07 31.26 26.02
C LYS A 320 -33.34 29.75 26.17
N ALA A 321 -34.09 29.16 25.22
CA ALA A 321 -34.38 27.72 25.24
C ALA A 321 -33.10 26.87 25.13
N PHE A 322 -32.17 27.26 24.26
CA PHE A 322 -30.89 26.56 24.10
C PHE A 322 -29.97 26.74 25.32
N GLY A 323 -30.01 27.90 25.99
CA GLY A 323 -29.31 28.12 27.25
C GLY A 323 -29.75 27.15 28.34
N ASN A 324 -31.06 26.95 28.49
CA ASN A 324 -31.61 25.96 29.42
C ASN A 324 -31.18 24.54 29.05
N TYR A 325 -31.25 24.18 27.76
CA TYR A 325 -30.78 22.88 27.28
C TYR A 325 -29.29 22.64 27.58
N ARG A 326 -28.45 23.66 27.40
CA ARG A 326 -27.02 23.61 27.73
C ARG A 326 -26.80 23.34 29.21
N GLU A 327 -27.51 24.03 30.10
CA GLU A 327 -27.39 23.85 31.54
C GLU A 327 -27.78 22.44 31.98
N GLU A 328 -28.91 21.92 31.47
CA GLU A 328 -29.33 20.54 31.73
C GLU A 328 -28.28 19.52 31.25
N MET A 329 -27.75 19.69 30.03
CA MET A 329 -26.69 18.83 29.50
C MET A 329 -25.40 18.91 30.32
N SER A 330 -24.95 20.11 30.70
CA SER A 330 -23.72 20.30 31.46
C SER A 330 -23.81 19.75 32.88
N ASN A 331 -24.99 19.80 33.51
CA ASN A 331 -25.23 19.26 34.84
C ASN A 331 -25.23 17.73 34.85
N LYS A 332 -25.73 17.10 33.78
CA LYS A 332 -25.91 15.64 33.69
C LYS A 332 -24.69 14.93 33.09
N LEU A 333 -24.00 15.56 32.16
CA LEU A 333 -22.81 15.05 31.48
C LEU A 333 -21.67 16.08 31.49
N PRO A 334 -20.95 16.24 32.62
CA PRO A 334 -19.85 17.21 32.73
C PRO A 334 -18.68 16.94 31.75
N SER A 335 -18.57 15.71 31.24
CA SER A 335 -17.58 15.33 30.23
C SER A 335 -17.87 15.90 28.82
N VAL A 336 -19.07 16.44 28.61
CA VAL A 336 -19.52 17.07 27.37
C VAL A 336 -19.60 18.59 27.56
N ALA A 337 -18.69 19.32 26.93
CA ALA A 337 -18.56 20.76 27.10
C ALA A 337 -18.89 21.54 25.82
N LEU A 338 -19.71 22.58 25.93
CA LEU A 338 -19.94 23.54 24.85
C LEU A 338 -18.76 24.51 24.78
N ILE A 339 -17.86 24.31 23.82
CA ILE A 339 -16.64 25.12 23.68
C ILE A 339 -16.83 26.33 22.77
N GLY A 340 -17.86 26.33 21.92
CA GLY A 340 -18.22 27.49 21.11
C GLY A 340 -19.68 27.48 20.69
N SER A 341 -20.29 28.66 20.66
CA SER A 341 -21.66 28.88 20.21
C SER A 341 -21.68 30.21 19.50
N TRP A 342 -22.34 30.28 18.34
CA TRP A 342 -22.31 31.48 17.52
C TRP A 342 -23.62 31.66 16.76
N THR A 343 -23.98 32.92 16.47
CA THR A 343 -25.11 33.24 15.57
C THR A 343 -24.59 33.81 14.25
N VAL A 344 -25.23 33.45 13.15
CA VAL A 344 -24.81 33.83 11.80
C VAL A 344 -25.30 35.24 11.46
N SER A 345 -24.37 36.16 11.19
CA SER A 345 -24.69 37.51 10.69
C SER A 345 -24.68 37.58 9.16
N TYR A 346 -23.76 36.86 8.52
CA TYR A 346 -23.63 36.79 7.07
C TYR A 346 -23.37 35.34 6.65
N GLY A 347 -24.24 34.80 5.81
CA GLY A 347 -24.25 33.40 5.39
C GLY A 347 -25.52 33.07 4.61
N ARG A 348 -25.87 31.78 4.50
CA ARG A 348 -27.09 31.34 3.77
C ARG A 348 -28.40 31.88 4.36
N THR A 349 -28.44 32.07 5.67
CA THR A 349 -29.56 32.68 6.40
C THR A 349 -29.02 33.37 7.66
N LYS A 350 -29.70 34.44 8.10
CA LYS A 350 -29.42 35.12 9.37
C LYS A 350 -30.04 34.40 10.58
N ASP A 351 -31.00 33.51 10.32
CA ASP A 351 -31.74 32.79 11.34
C ASP A 351 -31.09 31.43 11.64
N GLN A 352 -29.78 31.44 11.90
CA GLN A 352 -28.99 30.24 12.15
C GLN A 352 -28.00 30.42 13.30
N ALA A 353 -27.87 29.39 14.12
CA ALA A 353 -26.87 29.25 15.15
C ALA A 353 -26.01 28.00 14.90
N VAL A 354 -24.72 28.10 15.22
CA VAL A 354 -23.74 27.01 15.11
C VAL A 354 -23.11 26.82 16.48
N HIS A 355 -23.06 25.57 16.94
CA HIS A 355 -22.53 25.17 18.23
C HIS A 355 -21.45 24.11 18.03
N LEU A 356 -20.39 24.19 18.82
CA LEU A 356 -19.28 23.24 18.83
C LEU A 356 -19.18 22.64 20.24
N TRP A 357 -19.46 21.35 20.34
CA TRP A 357 -19.35 20.57 21.56
C TRP A 357 -18.08 19.72 21.54
N ARG A 358 -17.46 19.55 22.70
CA ARG A 358 -16.31 18.68 22.93
C ARG A 358 -16.70 17.55 23.87
N HIS A 359 -16.39 16.33 23.46
CA HIS A 359 -16.64 15.08 24.16
C HIS A 359 -15.29 14.53 24.63
N THR A 360 -15.04 14.55 25.94
CA THR A 360 -13.73 14.26 26.52
C THR A 360 -13.42 12.77 26.59
N ASN A 361 -14.42 11.91 26.78
CA ASN A 361 -14.28 10.45 26.79
C ASN A 361 -14.57 9.83 25.40
N GLY A 362 -14.45 10.62 24.34
CA GLY A 362 -14.66 10.17 22.96
C GLY A 362 -16.08 9.67 22.70
N PHE A 363 -16.22 8.53 21.99
CA PHE A 363 -17.53 8.03 21.57
C PHE A 363 -18.42 7.56 22.73
N LYS A 364 -17.85 7.27 23.91
CA LYS A 364 -18.65 6.91 25.09
C LYS A 364 -19.55 8.06 25.54
N ASP A 365 -19.05 9.29 25.46
CA ASP A 365 -19.86 10.48 25.78
C ASP A 365 -20.98 10.68 24.76
N ILE A 366 -20.76 10.32 23.49
CA ILE A 366 -21.80 10.34 22.44
C ILE A 366 -22.91 9.33 22.77
N ASP A 367 -22.54 8.09 23.10
CA ASP A 367 -23.50 7.05 23.50
C ASP A 367 -24.30 7.47 24.74
N ASN A 368 -23.62 8.06 25.73
CA ASN A 368 -24.24 8.60 26.93
C ASN A 368 -25.19 9.76 26.60
N SER A 369 -24.81 10.68 25.71
CA SER A 369 -25.68 11.79 25.27
C SER A 369 -26.94 11.26 24.58
N ILE A 370 -26.81 10.26 23.70
CA ILE A 370 -27.95 9.61 23.03
C ILE A 370 -28.87 8.92 24.05
N ALA A 371 -28.29 8.22 25.02
CA ALA A 371 -29.04 7.58 26.10
C ALA A 371 -29.76 8.61 26.99
N MET A 372 -29.12 9.72 27.32
CA MET A 372 -29.70 10.80 28.13
C MET A 372 -30.93 11.42 27.47
N HIS A 373 -30.88 11.71 26.17
CA HIS A 373 -32.06 12.21 25.45
C HIS A 373 -33.27 11.26 25.49
N SER A 374 -33.01 9.96 25.68
CA SER A 374 -34.05 8.92 25.73
C SER A 374 -34.53 8.62 27.16
N SER A 375 -33.72 8.91 28.18
CA SER A 375 -33.95 8.44 29.56
C SER A 375 -34.16 9.56 30.59
N ASP A 376 -33.67 10.77 30.35
CA ASP A 376 -33.84 11.93 31.24
C ASP A 376 -34.94 12.87 30.71
N SER A 377 -36.02 13.02 31.48
CA SER A 377 -37.17 13.82 31.10
C SER A 377 -36.88 15.33 31.04
N ALA A 378 -35.93 15.85 31.82
CA ALA A 378 -35.58 17.27 31.84
C ALA A 378 -34.76 17.66 30.60
N VAL A 379 -33.74 16.85 30.26
CA VAL A 379 -32.95 17.04 29.03
C VAL A 379 -33.83 16.91 27.78
N SER A 380 -34.70 15.89 27.75
CA SER A 380 -35.62 15.64 26.64
C SER A 380 -36.65 16.78 26.47
N ALA A 381 -37.20 17.30 27.57
CA ALA A 381 -38.10 18.46 27.54
C ALA A 381 -37.38 19.72 27.05
N ALA A 382 -36.17 19.99 27.53
CA ALA A 382 -35.37 21.13 27.10
C ALA A 382 -35.00 21.06 25.60
N ASP A 383 -34.60 19.90 25.08
CA ASP A 383 -34.35 19.72 23.64
C ASP A 383 -35.62 19.92 22.81
N THR A 384 -36.77 19.47 23.33
CA THR A 384 -38.07 19.63 22.66
C THR A 384 -38.44 21.10 22.51
N GLU A 385 -38.18 21.93 23.52
CA GLU A 385 -38.41 23.38 23.44
C GLU A 385 -37.50 24.04 22.40
N VAL A 386 -36.23 23.61 22.31
CA VAL A 386 -35.32 24.05 21.24
C VAL A 386 -35.86 23.63 19.88
N ALA A 387 -36.33 22.38 19.74
CA ALA A 387 -36.84 21.82 18.50
C ALA A 387 -38.07 22.59 17.97
N LYS A 388 -39.00 23.01 18.85
CA LYS A 388 -40.19 23.79 18.47
C LYS A 388 -39.85 25.10 17.77
N LEU A 389 -38.72 25.70 18.16
CA LEU A 389 -38.25 26.99 17.64
C LEU A 389 -37.36 26.84 16.39
N CYS A 390 -36.98 25.61 16.01
CA CYS A 390 -36.16 25.32 14.84
C CYS A 390 -36.99 24.82 13.66
N GLY A 391 -36.65 25.29 12.45
CA GLY A 391 -37.14 24.71 11.19
C GLY A 391 -36.25 23.57 10.68
N ARG A 392 -34.96 23.58 11.02
CA ARG A 392 -33.99 22.54 10.65
C ARG A 392 -32.88 22.45 11.68
N ARG A 393 -32.44 21.23 12.02
CA ARG A 393 -31.27 20.96 12.86
C ARG A 393 -30.34 19.98 12.13
N LYS A 394 -29.03 20.14 12.29
CA LYS A 394 -27.99 19.29 11.68
C LYS A 394 -26.85 19.08 12.67
N ASN A 395 -26.53 17.83 12.98
CA ASN A 395 -25.38 17.48 13.81
C ASN A 395 -24.36 16.69 12.98
N ILE A 396 -23.07 16.95 13.21
CA ILE A 396 -21.97 16.26 12.55
C ILE A 396 -20.87 16.00 13.58
N ILE A 397 -20.42 14.76 13.66
CA ILE A 397 -19.31 14.37 14.53
C ILE A 397 -18.01 14.52 13.73
N VAL A 398 -17.04 15.20 14.32
CA VAL A 398 -15.76 15.55 13.70
C VAL A 398 -14.59 15.26 14.64
N LYS A 399 -13.39 15.07 14.09
CA LYS A 399 -12.13 15.10 14.85
C LYS A 399 -11.30 16.30 14.43
N SER A 400 -10.47 16.82 15.34
CA SER A 400 -9.51 17.87 15.03
C SER A 400 -8.29 17.31 14.28
N PHE A 401 -7.74 18.09 13.37
CA PHE A 401 -6.45 17.75 12.75
C PHE A 401 -5.31 17.85 13.77
N SER A 402 -4.35 16.93 13.71
CA SER A 402 -3.23 16.85 14.68
C SER A 402 -2.33 18.08 14.70
N TYR A 403 -2.24 18.81 13.60
CA TYR A 403 -1.43 20.03 13.46
C TYR A 403 -2.19 21.33 13.79
N TRP A 404 -3.47 21.22 14.17
CA TRP A 404 -4.28 22.33 14.66
C TRP A 404 -4.21 22.41 16.19
N ARG A 405 -4.22 23.62 16.75
CA ARG A 405 -4.32 23.81 18.20
C ARG A 405 -5.71 23.43 18.69
N GLU A 406 -5.78 23.07 19.97
CA GLU A 406 -7.06 22.89 20.66
C GLU A 406 -7.85 24.21 20.64
N PRO A 407 -9.17 24.17 20.39
CA PRO A 407 -9.94 25.41 20.24
C PRO A 407 -10.05 26.20 21.53
N GLU A 408 -9.68 27.47 21.46
CA GLU A 408 -9.81 28.44 22.56
C GLU A 408 -10.85 29.51 22.20
N GLN A 409 -11.63 29.94 23.19
CA GLN A 409 -12.54 31.06 23.04
C GLN A 409 -11.77 32.38 22.92
N ARG A 410 -12.24 33.27 22.03
CA ARG A 410 -11.74 34.63 21.86
C ARG A 410 -12.72 35.65 22.43
N PRO A 411 -12.27 36.87 22.79
CA PRO A 411 -13.12 37.88 23.39
C PRO A 411 -14.42 38.15 22.61
N PRO A 412 -15.53 38.56 23.28
CA PRO A 412 -16.83 38.76 22.64
C PRO A 412 -16.88 39.78 21.50
N SER A 413 -15.87 40.64 21.38
CA SER A 413 -15.75 41.60 20.27
C SER A 413 -15.29 40.96 18.95
N HIS A 414 -14.78 39.73 18.98
CA HIS A 414 -14.20 39.09 17.80
C HIS A 414 -15.27 38.56 16.84
N VAL A 415 -14.94 38.63 15.55
CA VAL A 415 -15.72 38.05 14.46
C VAL A 415 -15.08 36.73 14.04
N TYR A 416 -15.90 35.69 13.93
CA TYR A 416 -15.43 34.36 13.53
C TYR A 416 -15.81 34.07 12.06
N ASP A 417 -14.87 33.48 11.33
CA ASP A 417 -14.99 33.03 9.93
C ASP A 417 -14.95 31.50 9.95
N LEU A 418 -16.11 30.87 9.80
CA LEU A 418 -16.25 29.42 9.68
C LEU A 418 -16.35 29.05 8.20
N ARG A 419 -15.47 28.15 7.77
CA ARG A 419 -15.43 27.60 6.41
C ARG A 419 -15.60 26.11 6.43
N SER A 420 -16.39 25.62 5.49
CA SER A 420 -16.54 24.19 5.22
C SER A 420 -16.22 23.88 3.78
N TYR A 421 -15.46 22.81 3.54
CA TYR A 421 -15.05 22.34 2.22
C TYR A 421 -15.50 20.89 2.04
N VAL A 422 -16.08 20.57 0.89
CA VAL A 422 -16.39 19.18 0.50
C VAL A 422 -15.27 18.72 -0.44
N LEU A 423 -14.45 17.80 0.05
CA LEU A 423 -13.30 17.30 -0.68
C LEU A 423 -13.69 16.16 -1.62
N THR A 424 -12.98 16.05 -2.73
CA THR A 424 -13.05 14.87 -3.60
C THR A 424 -12.70 13.61 -2.81
N PRO A 425 -13.47 12.52 -2.89
CA PRO A 425 -13.12 11.27 -2.22
C PRO A 425 -11.68 10.86 -2.54
N GLY A 426 -10.88 10.62 -1.49
CA GLY A 426 -9.45 10.28 -1.61
C GLY A 426 -8.47 11.46 -1.41
N SER A 427 -8.90 12.71 -1.55
CA SER A 427 -7.98 13.88 -1.45
C SER A 427 -7.77 14.42 -0.02
N MET A 428 -8.39 13.81 0.99
CA MET A 428 -8.36 14.33 2.38
C MET A 428 -6.96 14.42 2.98
N ILE A 429 -6.10 13.42 2.72
CA ILE A 429 -4.73 13.41 3.24
C ILE A 429 -3.86 14.46 2.54
N GLU A 430 -3.98 14.57 1.22
CA GLU A 430 -3.25 15.56 0.43
C GLU A 430 -3.63 16.98 0.84
N TRP A 431 -4.94 17.21 1.01
CA TRP A 431 -5.44 18.46 1.53
C TRP A 431 -4.92 18.75 2.93
N ALA A 432 -4.94 17.76 3.84
CA ALA A 432 -4.43 17.92 5.19
C ALA A 432 -2.93 18.24 5.21
N ASN A 433 -2.13 17.57 4.36
CA ASN A 433 -0.70 17.81 4.22
C ASN A 433 -0.39 19.22 3.68
N ALA A 434 -1.16 19.70 2.70
CA ALA A 434 -1.04 21.06 2.20
C ALA A 434 -1.36 22.08 3.30
N TRP A 435 -2.45 21.87 4.05
CA TRP A 435 -2.87 22.77 5.13
C TRP A 435 -1.97 22.70 6.37
N ALA A 436 -1.31 21.59 6.65
CA ALA A 436 -0.29 21.48 7.70
C ALA A 436 0.89 22.43 7.44
N LYS A 437 1.22 22.69 6.17
CA LYS A 437 2.19 23.73 5.77
C LYS A 437 1.55 25.12 5.80
N GLY A 438 0.35 25.26 5.24
CA GLY A 438 -0.35 26.53 5.12
C GLY A 438 -0.69 27.21 6.44
N ILE A 439 -0.97 26.43 7.49
CA ILE A 439 -1.39 26.97 8.79
C ILE A 439 -0.31 27.85 9.44
N THR A 440 0.97 27.59 9.18
CA THR A 440 2.08 28.34 9.76
C THR A 440 2.04 29.82 9.36
N PHE A 441 1.63 30.13 8.12
CA PHE A 441 1.53 31.51 7.63
C PHE A 441 0.48 32.35 8.36
N ARG A 442 -0.53 31.72 8.96
CA ARG A 442 -1.63 32.39 9.68
C ARG A 442 -1.48 32.36 11.20
N ARG A 443 -0.61 31.48 11.70
CA ARG A 443 -0.40 31.26 13.13
C ARG A 443 0.22 32.47 13.84
N ASP A 444 1.11 33.21 13.16
CA ASP A 444 1.74 34.42 13.72
C ASP A 444 0.73 35.50 14.14
N ALA A 445 -0.44 35.53 13.47
CA ALA A 445 -1.51 36.47 13.74
C ALA A 445 -2.58 35.92 14.71
N ASN A 446 -2.33 34.76 15.35
CA ASN A 446 -3.22 34.09 16.30
C ASN A 446 -4.67 33.88 15.78
N GLN A 447 -4.81 33.65 14.48
CA GLN A 447 -6.11 33.55 13.81
C GLN A 447 -6.75 32.17 13.94
N ASP A 448 -5.95 31.12 14.10
CA ASP A 448 -6.38 29.73 14.08
C ASP A 448 -7.16 29.37 15.34
N VAL A 449 -8.46 29.10 15.18
CA VAL A 449 -9.33 28.66 16.29
C VAL A 449 -9.50 27.15 16.26
N GLY A 450 -9.69 26.54 15.09
CA GLY A 450 -9.86 25.09 15.02
C GLY A 450 -9.96 24.56 13.61
N GLY A 451 -9.50 23.33 13.39
CA GLY A 451 -9.61 22.65 12.12
C GLY A 451 -10.01 21.20 12.29
N PHE A 452 -11.05 20.78 11.58
CA PHE A 452 -11.76 19.53 11.83
C PHE A 452 -12.11 18.80 10.54
N PHE A 453 -12.32 17.48 10.64
CA PHE A 453 -12.81 16.64 9.56
C PHE A 453 -13.90 15.68 10.04
N ALA A 454 -14.89 15.44 9.19
CA ALA A 454 -16.05 14.63 9.54
C ALA A 454 -15.70 13.15 9.77
N GLN A 455 -16.23 12.57 10.86
CA GLN A 455 -16.23 11.13 11.14
C GLN A 455 -17.61 10.51 10.91
N VAL A 456 -18.68 11.22 11.29
CA VAL A 456 -20.07 10.76 11.16
C VAL A 456 -20.94 11.89 10.64
N GLY A 457 -21.77 11.59 9.64
CA GLY A 457 -22.58 12.57 8.91
C GLY A 457 -22.18 12.62 7.44
N GLN A 458 -22.00 13.83 6.89
CA GLN A 458 -21.51 13.97 5.52
C GLN A 458 -19.98 13.82 5.50
N LEU A 459 -19.52 12.70 4.94
CA LEU A 459 -18.10 12.35 4.84
C LEU A 459 -17.36 13.27 3.85
N TYR A 460 -16.03 13.30 3.97
CA TYR A 460 -15.14 14.14 3.15
C TYR A 460 -15.33 15.65 3.33
N ILE A 461 -15.98 16.07 4.42
CA ILE A 461 -16.06 17.49 4.79
C ILE A 461 -14.97 17.83 5.79
N VAL A 462 -14.33 18.97 5.53
CA VAL A 462 -13.38 19.62 6.45
C VAL A 462 -13.86 21.01 6.82
N TYR A 463 -13.61 21.41 8.07
CA TYR A 463 -14.04 22.67 8.67
C TYR A 463 -12.84 23.42 9.21
N HIS A 464 -12.71 24.71 8.93
CA HIS A 464 -11.74 25.58 9.61
C HIS A 464 -12.46 26.80 10.21
N ILE A 465 -12.09 27.16 11.43
CA ILE A 465 -12.57 28.33 12.16
C ILE A 465 -11.41 29.30 12.35
N TRP A 466 -11.65 30.56 11.98
CA TRP A 466 -10.73 31.67 12.21
C TRP A 466 -11.40 32.74 13.06
N ALA A 467 -10.63 33.44 13.88
CA ALA A 467 -11.10 34.60 14.63
C ALA A 467 -10.32 35.86 14.26
N TYR A 468 -11.02 36.99 14.24
CA TYR A 468 -10.48 38.32 13.95
C TYR A 468 -11.05 39.35 14.93
N PRO A 469 -10.27 40.36 15.36
CA PRO A 469 -10.78 41.42 16.22
C PRO A 469 -11.91 42.25 15.60
N SER A 470 -11.92 42.41 14.27
CA SER A 470 -12.95 43.12 13.52
C SER A 470 -12.95 42.72 12.04
N MET A 471 -13.97 43.14 11.29
CA MET A 471 -14.04 42.91 9.84
C MET A 471 -12.95 43.67 9.07
N CYS A 472 -12.53 44.85 9.55
CA CYS A 472 -11.41 45.60 8.97
C CYS A 472 -10.08 44.85 9.19
N ALA A 473 -9.82 44.40 10.43
CA ALA A 473 -8.63 43.61 10.75
C ALA A 473 -8.58 42.30 9.95
N ARG A 474 -9.74 41.67 9.70
CA ARG A 474 -9.84 40.51 8.81
C ARG A 474 -9.35 40.83 7.40
N ASN A 475 -9.74 41.97 6.83
CA ASN A 475 -9.34 42.35 5.48
C ASN A 475 -7.83 42.57 5.39
N GLU A 476 -7.29 43.40 6.28
CA GLU A 476 -5.86 43.72 6.38
C GLU A 476 -5.02 42.45 6.56
N THR A 477 -5.39 41.60 7.51
CA THR A 477 -4.58 40.42 7.80
C THR A 477 -4.66 39.37 6.69
N ARG A 478 -5.78 39.30 5.96
CA ARG A 478 -5.88 38.43 4.77
C ARG A 478 -4.98 38.93 3.65
N HIS A 479 -4.93 40.24 3.39
CA HIS A 479 -4.00 40.82 2.42
C HIS A 479 -2.55 40.57 2.80
N ALA A 480 -2.20 40.79 4.08
CA ALA A 480 -0.86 40.49 4.59
C ALA A 480 -0.49 39.00 4.47
N THR A 481 -1.45 38.09 4.67
CA THR A 481 -1.22 36.64 4.49
C THR A 481 -1.05 36.28 3.01
N TRP A 482 -1.82 36.90 2.11
CA TRP A 482 -1.68 36.69 0.66
C TRP A 482 -0.33 37.16 0.10
N ALA A 483 0.31 38.13 0.73
CA ALA A 483 1.65 38.58 0.37
C ALA A 483 2.77 37.63 0.84
N LYS A 484 2.48 36.61 1.66
CA LYS A 484 3.49 35.63 2.12
C LYS A 484 3.76 34.57 1.02
N PRO A 485 5.01 34.37 0.58
CA PRO A 485 5.35 33.36 -0.43
C PRO A 485 4.96 31.94 0.02
N GLY A 486 4.23 31.19 -0.82
CA GLY A 486 3.80 29.81 -0.56
C GLY A 486 2.39 29.66 0.04
N TRP A 487 1.77 30.75 0.49
CA TRP A 487 0.36 30.74 0.90
C TRP A 487 -0.59 30.53 -0.29
N ASP A 488 -0.27 31.15 -1.42
CA ASP A 488 -0.93 31.01 -2.71
C ASP A 488 -1.00 29.55 -3.18
N ALA A 489 0.11 28.82 -3.10
CA ALA A 489 0.18 27.40 -3.45
C ALA A 489 -0.76 26.54 -2.57
N THR A 490 -0.85 26.84 -1.28
CA THR A 490 -1.74 26.12 -0.34
C THR A 490 -3.21 26.35 -0.67
N VAL A 491 -3.57 27.58 -1.06
CA VAL A 491 -4.93 27.93 -1.47
C VAL A 491 -5.28 27.33 -2.83
N ALA A 492 -4.36 27.36 -3.80
CA ALA A 492 -4.53 26.75 -5.12
C ALA A 492 -4.79 25.24 -5.03
N TYR A 493 -4.05 24.54 -4.16
CA TYR A 493 -4.25 23.11 -3.90
C TYR A 493 -5.63 22.80 -3.33
N THR A 494 -6.15 23.69 -2.47
CA THR A 494 -7.52 23.58 -1.98
C THR A 494 -8.52 23.65 -3.13
N GLY A 495 -8.30 24.52 -4.11
CA GLY A 495 -9.14 24.62 -5.31
C GLY A 495 -9.18 23.33 -6.14
N LEU A 496 -8.03 22.67 -6.30
CA LEU A 496 -7.88 21.41 -7.05
C LEU A 496 -8.52 20.20 -6.35
N SER A 497 -8.65 20.25 -5.02
CA SER A 497 -9.11 19.13 -4.19
C SER A 497 -10.62 19.12 -3.91
N LEU A 498 -11.36 20.10 -4.44
CA LEU A 498 -12.79 20.28 -4.19
C LEU A 498 -13.64 19.59 -5.25
N ASP A 499 -14.71 18.94 -4.79
CA ASP A 499 -15.83 18.61 -5.66
C ASP A 499 -16.62 19.91 -5.94
N PHE A 500 -17.07 20.12 -7.17
CA PHE A 500 -17.42 21.43 -7.77
C PHE A 500 -18.65 22.14 -7.15
N ARG A 501 -19.14 21.72 -5.99
CA ARG A 501 -20.29 22.30 -5.30
C ARG A 501 -20.15 22.19 -3.78
N SER A 502 -19.55 23.18 -3.12
CA SER A 502 -20.02 23.78 -1.84
C SER A 502 -18.92 24.58 -1.12
N PHE A 503 -19.02 25.90 -1.19
CA PHE A 503 -18.32 26.83 -0.29
C PHE A 503 -19.38 27.53 0.58
N TYR A 504 -19.29 27.38 1.90
CA TYR A 504 -20.11 28.16 2.82
C TYR A 504 -19.21 28.95 3.76
N LEU A 505 -19.29 30.27 3.62
CA LEU A 505 -18.67 31.21 4.53
C LEU A 505 -19.75 31.70 5.49
N PHE A 506 -19.55 31.45 6.78
CA PHE A 506 -20.40 31.99 7.84
C PHE A 506 -19.60 33.02 8.64
N PHE A 507 -20.15 34.22 8.77
CA PHE A 507 -19.69 35.20 9.73
C PHE A 507 -20.49 35.07 11.00
N LEU A 508 -19.77 34.77 12.06
CA LEU A 508 -20.31 34.37 13.35
C LEU A 508 -20.01 35.48 14.38
N MET A 509 -21.07 35.98 15.02
CA MET A 509 -20.94 36.88 16.18
C MET A 509 -20.66 36.05 17.44
N ALA A 510 -20.05 36.69 18.45
CA ALA A 510 -19.57 36.05 19.67
C ALA A 510 -20.59 35.20 20.42
N ASN A 511 -20.04 34.38 21.32
CA ASN A 511 -20.78 33.44 22.15
C ASN A 511 -21.88 34.15 22.96
N PRO A 512 -23.17 33.89 22.66
CA PRO A 512 -24.28 34.52 23.36
C PRO A 512 -24.44 34.00 24.80
N PHE A 513 -23.62 33.03 25.21
CA PHE A 513 -23.62 32.44 26.55
C PHE A 513 -22.29 32.65 27.30
N ASP A 514 -21.54 33.67 26.91
CA ASP A 514 -20.39 34.19 27.64
C ASP A 514 -20.87 35.06 28.83
N ASP A 515 -20.14 35.04 29.94
CA ASP A 515 -20.50 35.76 31.17
C ASP A 515 -20.46 37.29 30.99
N ASP A 516 -19.79 37.79 29.95
CA ASP A 516 -19.68 39.22 29.59
C ASP A 516 -20.59 39.65 28.40
N TYR A 517 -21.49 38.80 27.91
CA TYR A 517 -22.35 39.12 26.75
C TYR A 517 -23.47 40.11 27.10
N LYS A 518 -23.32 41.40 26.74
CA LYS A 518 -24.40 42.40 26.83
C LYS A 518 -25.27 42.39 25.58
N SER A 519 -26.54 42.00 25.71
CA SER A 519 -27.52 42.10 24.62
C SER A 519 -27.81 43.57 24.30
N SER A 520 -27.61 43.97 23.05
CA SER A 520 -27.96 45.30 22.56
C SER A 520 -29.47 45.44 22.33
N SER A 521 -30.24 45.56 23.42
CA SER A 521 -31.62 46.07 23.38
C SER A 521 -31.99 46.76 24.71
N ALA A 522 -32.46 48.00 24.59
CA ALA A 522 -32.96 48.92 25.63
C ALA A 522 -31.93 49.76 26.42
N THR A 523 -31.68 50.99 25.96
CA THR A 523 -32.07 52.24 26.65
C THR A 523 -31.83 53.43 25.71
N GLY A 524 -32.89 54.17 25.37
CA GLY A 524 -32.77 55.50 24.80
C GLY A 524 -32.94 56.55 25.89
N THR A 525 -31.99 57.48 26.03
CA THR A 525 -32.26 58.89 26.34
C THR A 525 -31.02 59.77 26.05
N THR A 526 -31.27 60.87 25.33
CA THR A 526 -30.55 62.16 25.27
C THR A 526 -29.09 62.24 24.81
N TYR A 527 -28.96 62.76 23.59
CA TYR A 527 -27.86 63.60 23.14
C TYR A 527 -27.69 64.81 24.08
N ASN A 528 -26.45 65.08 24.51
CA ASN A 528 -25.94 66.44 24.51
C ASN A 528 -24.42 66.48 24.32
N THR A 529 -24.06 67.39 23.44
CA THR A 529 -22.81 67.63 22.73
C THR A 529 -21.74 68.28 23.62
N ILE A 530 -20.47 67.94 23.45
CA ILE A 530 -19.38 68.94 23.48
C ILE A 530 -18.54 68.75 22.22
N ALA A 531 -18.56 69.79 21.40
CA ALA A 531 -17.85 69.95 20.14
C ALA A 531 -16.40 70.34 20.37
N TYR A 532 -15.50 69.94 19.46
CA TYR A 532 -14.46 70.73 18.77
C TYR A 532 -14.00 69.81 17.62
N GLY A 533 -14.11 70.16 16.33
CA GLY A 533 -13.63 71.38 15.69
C GLY A 533 -12.49 70.95 14.77
N TYR A 534 -12.78 70.81 13.47
CA TYR A 534 -11.77 70.68 12.41
C TYR A 534 -10.93 71.95 12.40
N ASP A 535 -9.65 71.86 12.71
CA ASP A 535 -8.55 72.60 12.06
C ASP A 535 -7.20 72.23 12.72
N THR A 536 -6.15 72.15 11.92
CA THR A 536 -4.73 71.87 12.26
C THR A 536 -4.24 70.42 12.42
N ILE A 537 -4.31 69.61 11.35
CA ILE A 537 -3.20 68.69 10.99
C ILE A 537 -2.93 68.77 9.49
N ALA A 538 -2.64 69.98 9.02
CA ALA A 538 -1.92 70.24 7.79
C ALA A 538 -0.46 70.55 8.14
N ALA A 539 0.28 69.58 8.69
CA ALA A 539 1.73 69.67 8.87
C ALA A 539 2.36 68.33 9.27
N LYS A 540 2.56 67.45 8.29
CA LYS A 540 3.68 66.47 8.12
C LYS A 540 3.20 65.26 7.32
N LEU A 541 2.98 65.51 6.03
CA LEU A 541 3.31 64.51 5.02
C LEU A 541 4.83 64.31 5.12
N LYS A 542 5.29 63.16 5.62
CA LYS A 542 6.68 62.71 5.42
C LYS A 542 6.63 61.52 4.46
N SER A 543 7.11 61.79 3.26
CA SER A 543 7.49 60.83 2.24
C SER A 543 8.47 59.80 2.80
N TYR A 544 8.29 58.53 2.44
CA TYR A 544 9.37 57.55 2.48
C TYR A 544 10.22 57.75 1.22
N THR A 545 11.14 58.70 1.28
CA THR A 545 12.36 58.70 0.47
C THR A 545 13.49 58.34 1.42
N MET A 546 14.02 57.11 1.29
CA MET A 546 15.34 56.80 1.83
C MET A 546 16.34 57.60 0.99
N ARG A 547 17.15 58.45 1.62
CA ARG A 547 18.37 58.94 0.98
C ARG A 547 19.38 57.79 1.03
N SER A 548 19.56 57.12 -0.09
CA SER A 548 20.85 56.53 -0.44
C SER A 548 21.51 57.48 -1.46
N ASP A 549 22.77 57.82 -1.24
CA ASP A 549 23.55 58.64 -2.17
C ASP A 549 23.95 57.75 -3.37
N ASN A 550 23.02 57.52 -4.30
CA ASN A 550 23.25 57.14 -5.72
C ASN A 550 21.91 56.91 -6.43
N ILE A 551 21.35 57.98 -7.01
CA ILE A 551 20.04 57.97 -7.70
C ILE A 551 20.08 57.09 -8.98
N GLU A 552 21.25 56.91 -9.59
CA GLU A 552 21.41 56.04 -10.76
C GLU A 552 21.34 54.55 -10.40
N ASP A 553 21.85 54.12 -9.23
CA ASP A 553 21.83 52.72 -8.79
C ASP A 553 20.41 52.29 -8.32
N GLU A 554 19.63 53.20 -7.72
CA GLU A 554 18.26 52.93 -7.27
C GLU A 554 17.27 52.82 -8.45
N ALA A 555 17.41 53.67 -9.47
CA ALA A 555 16.61 53.58 -10.69
C ALA A 555 16.89 52.26 -11.43
N ASP A 556 18.16 51.90 -11.58
CA ASP A 556 18.60 50.63 -12.16
C ASP A 556 18.08 49.40 -11.39
N TYR A 557 18.01 49.49 -10.07
CA TYR A 557 17.47 48.44 -9.22
C TYR A 557 15.97 48.24 -9.46
N TYR A 558 15.19 49.32 -9.46
CA TYR A 558 13.75 49.23 -9.72
C TYR A 558 13.44 48.84 -11.17
N GLU A 559 14.23 49.26 -12.15
CA GLU A 559 14.09 48.81 -13.54
C GLU A 559 14.35 47.30 -13.69
N ARG A 560 15.40 46.77 -13.06
CA ARG A 560 15.69 45.31 -13.04
C ARG A 560 14.62 44.52 -12.30
N GLU A 561 14.08 45.07 -11.22
CA GLU A 561 13.03 44.42 -10.44
C GLU A 561 11.70 44.37 -11.21
N ILE A 562 11.32 45.48 -11.89
CA ILE A 562 10.15 45.53 -12.77
C ILE A 562 10.31 44.58 -13.97
N GLU A 563 11.48 44.57 -14.62
CA GLU A 563 11.79 43.66 -15.73
C GLU A 563 11.69 42.19 -15.30
N LYS A 564 12.20 41.86 -14.11
CA LYS A 564 12.07 40.53 -13.52
C LYS A 564 10.59 40.15 -13.29
N TYR A 565 9.77 41.02 -12.71
CA TYR A 565 8.34 40.74 -12.48
C TYR A 565 7.56 40.58 -13.79
N MET A 566 7.86 41.39 -14.81
CA MET A 566 7.23 41.28 -16.12
C MET A 566 7.64 39.99 -16.84
N GLN A 567 8.92 39.60 -16.75
CA GLN A 567 9.39 38.35 -17.33
C GLN A 567 8.77 37.13 -16.63
N GLU A 568 8.68 37.14 -15.29
CA GLU A 568 8.03 36.08 -14.52
C GLU A 568 6.54 35.96 -14.86
N SER A 569 5.86 37.10 -15.09
CA SER A 569 4.45 37.13 -15.53
C SER A 569 4.29 36.59 -16.95
N LEU A 570 5.18 36.98 -17.87
CA LEU A 570 5.20 36.47 -19.23
C LEU A 570 5.42 34.95 -19.24
N ASP A 571 6.45 34.47 -18.54
CA ASP A 571 6.75 33.04 -18.44
C ASP A 571 5.59 32.26 -17.80
N SER A 572 4.91 32.86 -16.82
CA SER A 572 3.73 32.26 -16.20
C SER A 572 2.55 32.16 -17.19
N THR A 573 2.26 33.24 -17.92
CA THR A 573 1.17 33.22 -18.92
C THR A 573 1.47 32.28 -20.08
N GLU A 574 2.72 32.15 -20.51
CA GLU A 574 3.14 31.17 -21.52
C GLU A 574 2.96 29.72 -21.04
N ARG A 575 3.39 29.42 -19.80
CA ARG A 575 3.20 28.08 -19.22
C ARG A 575 1.72 27.75 -19.13
N SER A 576 0.89 28.67 -18.62
CA SER A 576 -0.56 28.48 -18.52
C SER A 576 -1.22 28.28 -19.89
N ARG A 577 -0.79 29.03 -20.91
CA ARG A 577 -1.25 28.84 -22.30
C ARG A 577 -0.90 27.44 -22.82
N ARG A 578 0.35 26.99 -22.67
CA ARG A 578 0.78 25.64 -23.09
C ARG A 578 -0.01 24.53 -22.37
N HIS A 579 -0.31 24.72 -21.08
CA HIS A 579 -1.13 23.75 -20.33
C HIS A 579 -2.58 23.70 -20.82
N LEU A 580 -3.18 24.84 -21.16
CA LEU A 580 -4.54 24.90 -21.71
C LEU A 580 -4.60 24.30 -23.12
N GLU A 581 -3.61 24.54 -23.96
CA GLU A 581 -3.50 23.90 -25.28
C GLU A 581 -3.36 22.38 -25.19
N ASN A 582 -2.54 21.90 -24.26
CA ASN A 582 -2.40 20.47 -24.01
C ASN A 582 -3.72 19.86 -23.50
N SER A 583 -4.43 20.58 -22.61
CA SER A 583 -5.73 20.15 -22.09
C SER A 583 -6.79 20.07 -23.20
N GLU A 584 -6.78 21.04 -24.13
CA GLU A 584 -7.67 21.06 -25.29
C GLU A 584 -7.39 19.88 -26.22
N LYS A 585 -6.11 19.56 -26.47
CA LYS A 585 -5.71 18.40 -27.26
C LYS A 585 -6.13 17.08 -26.63
N ILE A 586 -5.92 16.92 -25.32
CA ILE A 586 -6.34 15.72 -24.57
C ILE A 586 -7.87 15.61 -24.59
N GLY A 587 -8.57 16.72 -24.42
CA GLY A 587 -10.02 16.77 -24.49
C GLY A 587 -10.56 16.39 -25.87
N ALA A 588 -9.95 16.88 -26.96
CA ALA A 588 -10.32 16.52 -28.32
C ALA A 588 -10.09 15.03 -28.61
N GLN A 589 -8.98 14.47 -28.14
CA GLN A 589 -8.74 13.02 -28.25
C GLN A 589 -9.79 12.22 -27.48
N THR A 590 -10.11 12.64 -26.25
CA THR A 590 -11.14 11.99 -25.42
C THR A 590 -12.51 12.01 -26.10
N ALA A 591 -12.85 13.13 -26.76
CA ALA A 591 -14.08 13.24 -27.54
C ALA A 591 -14.10 12.28 -28.73
N GLN A 592 -12.96 12.11 -29.41
CA GLN A 592 -12.83 11.15 -30.51
C GLN A 592 -12.99 9.70 -30.04
N ASP A 593 -12.36 9.34 -28.91
CA ASP A 593 -12.50 8.01 -28.31
C ASP A 593 -13.95 7.71 -27.91
N LEU A 594 -14.68 8.71 -27.39
CA LEU A 594 -16.11 8.58 -27.06
C LEU A 594 -16.98 8.37 -28.30
N LEU A 595 -16.67 9.03 -29.42
CA LEU A 595 -17.37 8.80 -30.69
C LEU A 595 -17.13 7.37 -31.22
N GLU A 596 -15.90 6.85 -31.10
CA GLU A 596 -15.58 5.46 -31.44
C GLU A 596 -16.27 4.44 -30.52
N GLN A 597 -16.34 4.74 -29.22
CA GLN A 597 -17.08 3.93 -28.25
C GLN A 597 -18.57 3.87 -28.59
N ARG A 598 -19.16 5.00 -28.96
CA ARG A 598 -20.55 5.07 -29.41
C ARG A 598 -20.80 4.13 -30.58
N GLU A 599 -19.93 4.14 -31.58
CA GLU A 599 -20.09 3.28 -32.76
C GLU A 599 -20.11 1.79 -32.39
N LYS A 600 -19.29 1.39 -31.41
CA LYS A 600 -19.27 0.01 -30.88
C LYS A 600 -20.56 -0.33 -30.14
N LEU A 601 -21.11 0.60 -29.36
CA LEU A 601 -22.39 0.42 -28.68
C LEU A 601 -23.54 0.27 -29.67
N GLU A 602 -23.58 1.09 -30.72
CA GLU A 602 -24.59 0.99 -31.78
C GLU A 602 -24.50 -0.33 -32.56
N ARG A 603 -23.28 -0.82 -32.83
CA ARG A 603 -23.08 -2.16 -33.42
C ARG A 603 -23.60 -3.26 -32.49
N THR A 604 -23.36 -3.13 -31.19
CA THR A 604 -23.82 -4.10 -30.18
C THR A 604 -25.34 -4.11 -30.08
N GLU A 605 -25.98 -2.94 -30.08
CA GLU A 605 -27.43 -2.81 -30.09
C GLU A 605 -28.04 -3.45 -31.35
N ARG A 606 -27.45 -3.21 -32.53
CA ARG A 606 -27.86 -3.85 -33.80
C ARG A 606 -27.73 -5.37 -33.76
N ASN A 607 -26.63 -5.90 -33.25
CA ASN A 607 -26.41 -7.35 -33.13
C ASN A 607 -27.46 -7.98 -32.19
N LEU A 608 -27.84 -7.31 -31.10
CA LEU A 608 -28.90 -7.79 -30.21
C LEU A 608 -30.28 -7.80 -30.89
N ASP A 609 -30.57 -6.82 -31.74
CA ASP A 609 -31.81 -6.81 -32.53
C ASP A 609 -31.85 -7.94 -33.58
N GLU A 610 -30.70 -8.26 -34.19
CA GLU A 610 -30.56 -9.40 -35.11
C GLU A 610 -30.70 -10.75 -34.38
N ILE A 611 -30.10 -10.89 -33.19
CA ILE A 611 -30.29 -12.04 -32.31
C ILE A 611 -31.77 -12.19 -31.96
N HIS A 612 -32.46 -11.08 -31.63
CA HIS A 612 -33.89 -11.12 -31.32
C HIS A 612 -34.71 -11.65 -32.50
N ARG A 613 -34.45 -11.16 -33.72
CA ARG A 613 -35.13 -11.65 -34.95
C ARG A 613 -34.84 -13.13 -35.20
N THR A 614 -33.59 -13.54 -35.07
CA THR A 614 -33.18 -14.94 -35.26
C THR A 614 -33.86 -15.83 -34.23
N THR A 615 -33.89 -15.43 -32.96
CA THR A 615 -34.57 -16.13 -31.87
C THR A 615 -36.08 -16.27 -32.13
N GLN A 616 -36.75 -15.26 -32.71
CA GLN A 616 -38.15 -15.37 -33.11
C GLN A 616 -38.37 -16.38 -34.25
N ILE A 617 -37.44 -16.45 -35.22
CA ILE A 617 -37.48 -17.45 -36.30
C ILE A 617 -37.28 -18.85 -35.70
N THR A 618 -36.31 -19.02 -34.80
CA THR A 618 -36.07 -20.26 -34.06
C THR A 618 -37.32 -20.70 -33.28
N GLN A 619 -38.03 -19.78 -32.62
CA GLN A 619 -39.27 -20.09 -31.92
C GLN A 619 -40.36 -20.62 -32.87
N ARG A 620 -40.51 -20.01 -34.05
CA ARG A 620 -41.48 -20.46 -35.05
C ARG A 620 -41.13 -21.86 -35.57
N ASN A 621 -39.85 -22.15 -35.76
CA ASN A 621 -39.37 -23.49 -36.15
C ASN A 621 -39.55 -24.54 -35.04
N LEU A 622 -39.32 -24.17 -33.76
CA LEU A 622 -39.61 -25.04 -32.62
C LEU A 622 -41.11 -25.32 -32.48
N ASN A 623 -41.95 -24.30 -32.72
CA ASN A 623 -43.41 -24.45 -32.69
C ASN A 623 -43.94 -25.31 -33.86
N SER A 624 -43.30 -25.27 -35.03
CA SER A 624 -43.66 -26.16 -36.15
C SER A 624 -43.18 -27.59 -35.96
N LEU A 625 -42.05 -27.82 -35.28
CA LEU A 625 -41.58 -29.15 -34.87
C LEU A 625 -42.56 -29.83 -33.90
N LYS A 626 -43.27 -29.06 -33.08
CA LYS A 626 -44.37 -29.57 -32.23
C LYS A 626 -45.57 -30.10 -33.04
N SER A 627 -45.77 -29.67 -34.28
CA SER A 627 -46.89 -30.11 -35.12
C SER A 627 -46.58 -31.34 -35.99
N VAL A 628 -45.40 -31.94 -35.86
CA VAL A 628 -44.98 -33.13 -36.65
C VAL A 628 -45.27 -34.46 -35.93
N PHE A 629 -45.67 -34.43 -34.65
CA PHE A 629 -46.07 -35.64 -33.90
C PHE A 629 -47.60 -35.85 -33.79
N GLY A 630 -48.40 -35.26 -34.68
CA GLY A 630 -49.84 -35.52 -34.77
C GLY A 630 -50.50 -35.00 -36.05
N GLY A 631 -50.54 -35.83 -37.11
CA GLY A 631 -51.58 -35.87 -38.16
C GLY A 631 -51.84 -34.66 -39.09
N PHE A 632 -51.43 -34.83 -40.37
CA PHE A 632 -52.08 -34.42 -41.64
C PHE A 632 -52.22 -32.93 -42.11
N PHE A 633 -51.50 -32.66 -43.23
CA PHE A 633 -51.75 -31.79 -44.42
C PHE A 633 -51.62 -30.24 -44.49
N LYS A 634 -50.78 -29.84 -45.48
CA LYS A 634 -50.91 -28.85 -46.60
C LYS A 634 -50.77 -27.32 -46.39
N ASN A 635 -49.80 -26.79 -47.17
CA ASN A 635 -49.72 -25.50 -47.89
C ASN A 635 -49.79 -24.16 -47.12
N LYS A 636 -48.64 -23.48 -47.04
CA LYS A 636 -48.31 -22.27 -47.84
C LYS A 636 -46.95 -21.69 -47.39
N PHE A 637 -45.89 -22.02 -48.12
CA PHE A 637 -44.66 -21.21 -48.12
C PHE A 637 -44.94 -19.94 -48.93
N SER A 638 -45.12 -18.81 -48.25
CA SER A 638 -44.99 -17.48 -48.84
C SER A 638 -43.88 -16.75 -48.11
N ARG A 639 -42.76 -16.58 -48.81
CA ARG A 639 -41.59 -15.83 -48.36
C ARG A 639 -41.88 -14.35 -48.63
N LYS A 640 -42.22 -13.59 -47.59
CA LYS A 640 -42.20 -12.11 -47.66
C LYS A 640 -40.73 -11.66 -47.60
N PRO A 641 -40.32 -10.58 -48.31
CA PRO A 641 -38.94 -10.08 -48.23
C PRO A 641 -38.63 -9.63 -46.80
N PRO A 642 -37.35 -9.55 -46.41
CA PRO A 642 -36.98 -8.96 -45.12
C PRO A 642 -37.48 -7.51 -45.11
N ASP A 643 -38.26 -7.14 -44.08
CA ASP A 643 -38.54 -5.73 -43.83
C ASP A 643 -37.19 -5.01 -43.66
N ALA A 644 -37.00 -3.93 -44.41
CA ALA A 644 -35.79 -3.10 -44.35
C ALA A 644 -35.52 -2.72 -42.89
N VAL A 645 -34.26 -2.86 -42.48
CA VAL A 645 -33.78 -2.42 -41.16
C VAL A 645 -34.12 -0.93 -41.04
N ALA A 646 -34.96 -0.55 -40.08
CA ALA A 646 -35.14 0.86 -39.76
C ALA A 646 -33.76 1.40 -39.35
N GLU A 647 -33.21 2.32 -40.15
CA GLU A 647 -32.01 3.06 -39.75
C GLU A 647 -32.29 3.77 -38.43
N MET A 648 -31.43 3.54 -37.44
CA MET A 648 -31.50 4.29 -36.20
C MET A 648 -31.21 5.76 -36.51
N PRO A 649 -32.00 6.72 -35.99
CA PRO A 649 -31.72 8.13 -36.18
C PRO A 649 -30.34 8.46 -35.59
N GLN A 650 -29.49 9.12 -36.39
CA GLN A 650 -28.20 9.63 -35.93
C GLN A 650 -28.39 10.54 -34.71
N SER A 651 -27.54 10.37 -33.71
CA SER A 651 -27.63 11.17 -32.49
C SER A 651 -27.21 12.62 -32.70
N LYS A 652 -28.00 13.51 -32.10
CA LYS A 652 -27.75 14.94 -32.05
C LYS A 652 -26.61 15.32 -31.10
N SER A 653 -26.24 14.49 -30.11
CA SER A 653 -25.07 14.73 -29.26
C SER A 653 -23.78 14.34 -29.97
N ALA A 654 -23.77 13.20 -30.66
CA ALA A 654 -22.61 12.71 -31.39
C ALA A 654 -22.24 13.64 -32.55
N SER A 655 -23.26 14.15 -33.28
CA SER A 655 -23.02 15.14 -34.35
C SER A 655 -22.45 16.44 -33.80
N LYS A 656 -23.01 16.96 -32.69
CA LYS A 656 -22.53 18.20 -32.05
C LYS A 656 -21.13 18.06 -31.47
N LEU A 657 -20.80 16.91 -30.89
CA LEU A 657 -19.46 16.65 -30.38
C LEU A 657 -18.44 16.55 -31.52
N ALA A 658 -18.80 15.88 -32.63
CA ALA A 658 -17.98 15.82 -33.84
C ALA A 658 -17.76 17.21 -34.46
N ASP A 659 -18.81 18.04 -34.51
CA ASP A 659 -18.74 19.43 -34.98
C ASP A 659 -17.83 20.27 -34.06
N THR A 660 -17.98 20.13 -32.74
CA THR A 660 -17.16 20.83 -31.74
C THR A 660 -15.67 20.45 -31.85
N VAL A 661 -15.35 19.18 -32.09
CA VAL A 661 -13.99 18.70 -32.33
C VAL A 661 -13.46 19.19 -33.69
N GLY A 662 -14.30 19.20 -34.73
CA GLY A 662 -13.96 19.72 -36.05
C GLY A 662 -13.62 21.22 -36.04
N ASP A 663 -14.40 22.02 -35.33
CA ASP A 663 -14.17 23.46 -35.13
C ASP A 663 -12.86 23.74 -34.36
N ILE A 664 -12.55 22.94 -33.33
CA ILE A 664 -11.31 23.06 -32.55
C ILE A 664 -10.10 22.71 -33.41
N ASN A 665 -10.19 21.65 -34.21
CA ASN A 665 -9.09 21.17 -35.06
C ASN A 665 -8.83 22.05 -36.30
N THR A 666 -9.84 22.74 -36.81
CA THR A 666 -9.73 23.60 -38.00
C THR A 666 -9.45 25.08 -37.69
N GLY A 667 -9.46 25.47 -36.42
CA GLY A 667 -9.22 26.85 -35.99
C GLY A 667 -10.28 27.86 -36.46
N GLY A 668 -11.42 27.37 -36.97
CA GLY A 668 -12.45 28.16 -37.64
C GLY A 668 -13.26 29.04 -36.69
N SER A 669 -13.27 30.34 -36.97
CA SER A 669 -14.15 31.32 -36.32
C SER A 669 -15.43 31.47 -37.13
N SER A 670 -16.52 30.78 -36.76
CA SER A 670 -17.85 31.11 -37.30
C SER A 670 -18.99 30.55 -36.45
N ALA A 671 -19.32 31.23 -35.35
CA ALA A 671 -20.71 31.36 -34.87
C ALA A 671 -20.79 32.51 -33.87
N SER A 672 -21.45 33.59 -34.28
CA SER A 672 -21.78 34.76 -33.46
C SER A 672 -22.77 34.37 -32.36
N PHE A 673 -22.33 34.39 -31.11
CA PHE A 673 -23.21 34.35 -29.94
C PHE A 673 -23.38 35.77 -29.40
N SER A 674 -24.62 36.28 -29.45
CA SER A 674 -25.02 37.57 -28.90
C SER A 674 -25.07 37.49 -27.37
N GLY A 675 -23.97 37.87 -26.73
CA GLY A 675 -23.89 38.05 -25.27
C GLY A 675 -22.83 39.11 -24.96
N THR A 676 -23.31 40.31 -24.64
CA THR A 676 -22.62 41.46 -24.02
C THR A 676 -21.10 41.53 -24.23
N THR A 677 -20.68 42.35 -25.20
CA THR A 677 -19.29 42.83 -25.36
C THR A 677 -18.77 43.48 -24.08
N SER A 678 -18.03 42.74 -23.26
CA SER A 678 -17.03 43.33 -22.37
C SER A 678 -15.81 43.65 -23.22
N GLY A 679 -15.54 44.94 -23.43
CA GLY A 679 -14.35 45.38 -24.18
C GLY A 679 -13.06 44.82 -23.57
N GLN A 680 -12.02 44.68 -24.40
CA GLN A 680 -10.66 44.33 -23.98
C GLN A 680 -10.28 45.13 -22.73
N GLN A 681 -10.22 44.45 -21.59
CA GLN A 681 -9.68 45.02 -20.37
C GLN A 681 -8.19 44.72 -20.35
N SER A 682 -7.43 45.76 -20.71
CA SER A 682 -6.00 45.90 -20.46
C SER A 682 -5.63 45.47 -19.05
N THR A 683 -4.58 44.68 -18.89
CA THR A 683 -4.02 44.35 -17.57
C THR A 683 -3.46 45.59 -16.85
N LEU A 684 -3.03 46.62 -17.59
CA LEU A 684 -2.56 47.89 -17.05
C LEU A 684 -3.56 49.05 -17.21
N SER A 685 -3.49 50.05 -16.32
CA SER A 685 -4.28 51.28 -16.44
C SER A 685 -3.83 52.11 -17.65
N GLU A 686 -4.73 52.93 -18.23
CA GLU A 686 -4.42 53.79 -19.39
C GLU A 686 -3.25 54.76 -19.11
N THR A 687 -3.13 55.21 -17.86
CA THR A 687 -2.01 56.04 -17.38
C THR A 687 -0.69 55.25 -17.35
N SER A 688 -0.72 53.99 -16.92
CA SER A 688 0.45 53.10 -16.87
C SER A 688 0.92 52.72 -18.28
N ARG A 689 -0.02 52.44 -19.19
CA ARG A 689 0.28 52.11 -20.59
C ARG A 689 0.95 53.26 -21.33
N ASN A 690 0.49 54.50 -21.10
CA ASN A 690 1.13 55.68 -21.67
C ASN A 690 2.55 55.92 -21.12
N ALA A 691 2.85 55.46 -19.90
CA ALA A 691 4.18 55.58 -19.29
C ALA A 691 5.20 54.55 -19.85
N ILE A 692 4.74 53.39 -20.31
CA ILE A 692 5.61 52.34 -20.90
C ILE A 692 5.65 52.38 -22.43
N LYS A 693 4.88 53.27 -23.06
CA LYS A 693 4.77 53.41 -24.51
C LYS A 693 6.11 53.76 -25.16
N GLY A 694 6.53 53.00 -26.16
CA GLY A 694 7.82 53.12 -26.83
C GLY A 694 9.00 52.47 -26.09
N THR A 695 8.75 51.75 -25.00
CA THR A 695 9.77 51.03 -24.22
C THR A 695 9.71 49.51 -24.45
N ARG A 696 10.74 48.77 -24.04
CA ARG A 696 10.75 47.29 -24.13
C ARG A 696 9.61 46.65 -23.34
N TRP A 697 9.10 47.31 -22.30
CA TRP A 697 8.04 46.79 -21.43
C TRP A 697 6.66 46.82 -22.10
N GLU A 698 6.43 47.72 -23.07
CA GLU A 698 5.20 47.70 -23.89
C GLU A 698 5.09 46.40 -24.69
N VAL A 699 6.21 45.86 -25.18
CA VAL A 699 6.23 44.60 -25.92
C VAL A 699 5.86 43.42 -25.00
N MET A 700 6.39 43.39 -23.79
CA MET A 700 6.09 42.34 -22.80
C MET A 700 4.64 42.42 -22.30
N ASP A 701 4.11 43.62 -22.09
CA ASP A 701 2.71 43.86 -21.68
C ASP A 701 1.72 43.40 -22.77
N ASN A 702 1.98 43.80 -24.02
CA ASN A 702 1.19 43.36 -25.17
C ASN A 702 1.22 41.83 -25.32
N GLN A 703 2.37 41.19 -25.08
CA GLN A 703 2.49 39.73 -25.17
C GLN A 703 1.74 39.00 -24.03
N ILE A 704 1.68 39.58 -22.84
CA ILE A 704 0.88 39.07 -21.72
C ILE A 704 -0.61 39.20 -22.02
N ASP A 705 -1.06 40.35 -22.53
CA ASP A 705 -2.45 40.56 -22.95
C ASP A 705 -2.84 39.59 -24.09
N GLU A 706 -1.97 39.37 -25.08
CA GLU A 706 -2.16 38.35 -26.14
C GLU A 706 -2.26 36.93 -25.57
N ASN A 707 -1.40 36.57 -24.62
CA ASN A 707 -1.45 35.26 -23.96
C ASN A 707 -2.75 35.09 -23.16
N LEU A 708 -3.23 36.13 -22.48
CA LEU A 708 -4.48 36.11 -21.73
C LEU A 708 -5.71 35.96 -22.64
N ASP A 709 -5.71 36.66 -23.78
CA ASP A 709 -6.75 36.52 -24.81
C ASP A 709 -6.75 35.11 -25.42
N ALA A 710 -5.57 34.54 -25.70
CA ALA A 710 -5.44 33.15 -26.15
C ALA A 710 -5.99 32.18 -25.08
N MET A 711 -5.56 32.30 -23.83
CA MET A 711 -6.04 31.45 -22.73
C MET A 711 -7.55 31.54 -22.53
N SER A 712 -8.15 32.72 -22.70
CA SER A 712 -9.61 32.91 -22.67
C SER A 712 -10.32 32.15 -23.79
N LYS A 713 -9.72 32.12 -25.00
CA LYS A 713 -10.20 31.31 -26.13
C LYS A 713 -10.10 29.81 -25.82
N ASN A 714 -8.96 29.32 -25.33
CA ASN A 714 -8.78 27.91 -24.96
C ASN A 714 -9.77 27.47 -23.86
N LEU A 715 -10.00 28.30 -22.83
CA LEU A 715 -10.97 28.02 -21.77
C LEU A 715 -12.41 27.93 -22.29
N ARG A 716 -12.76 28.76 -23.28
CA ARG A 716 -14.06 28.70 -23.95
C ARG A 716 -14.23 27.41 -24.75
N ASN A 717 -13.19 26.98 -25.47
CA ASN A 717 -13.17 25.72 -26.21
C ASN A 717 -13.29 24.51 -25.27
N LEU A 718 -12.51 24.49 -24.19
CA LEU A 718 -12.57 23.45 -23.16
C LEU A 718 -13.93 23.36 -22.48
N ARG A 719 -14.57 24.51 -22.22
CA ARG A 719 -15.94 24.53 -21.68
C ARG A 719 -16.94 23.92 -22.66
N ARG A 720 -16.89 24.30 -23.94
CA ARG A 720 -17.77 23.74 -24.99
C ARG A 720 -17.57 22.23 -25.12
N LEU A 721 -16.31 21.79 -25.17
CA LEU A 721 -15.95 20.38 -25.23
C LEU A 721 -16.46 19.62 -23.99
N GLY A 722 -16.31 20.16 -22.78
CA GLY A 722 -16.84 19.54 -21.56
C GLY A 722 -18.37 19.42 -21.54
N GLU A 723 -19.09 20.44 -22.03
CA GLU A 723 -20.55 20.43 -22.13
C GLU A 723 -21.05 19.37 -23.14
N ASP A 724 -20.37 19.22 -24.28
CA ASP A 724 -20.73 18.24 -25.31
C ASP A 724 -20.30 16.81 -24.94
N LEU A 725 -19.13 16.63 -24.31
CA LEU A 725 -18.70 15.36 -23.73
C LEU A 725 -19.69 14.86 -22.68
N GLY A 726 -20.12 15.74 -21.76
CA GLY A 726 -21.09 15.37 -20.74
C GLY A 726 -22.41 14.91 -21.34
N ARG A 727 -22.91 15.61 -22.37
CA ARG A 727 -24.13 15.22 -23.08
C ARG A 727 -23.99 13.87 -23.79
N GLU A 728 -22.83 13.61 -24.41
CA GLU A 728 -22.55 12.34 -25.09
C GLU A 728 -22.49 11.18 -24.10
N VAL A 729 -21.82 11.35 -22.96
CA VAL A 729 -21.76 10.35 -21.89
C VAL A 729 -23.17 10.04 -21.35
N ASP A 730 -23.99 11.05 -21.12
CA ASP A 730 -25.38 10.86 -20.68
C ASP A 730 -26.20 10.07 -21.71
N GLU A 731 -26.02 10.32 -23.00
CA GLU A 731 -26.68 9.55 -24.07
C GLU A 731 -26.18 8.10 -24.17
N GLN A 732 -24.88 7.87 -24.01
CA GLN A 732 -24.31 6.52 -24.01
C GLN A 732 -24.76 5.71 -22.81
N ASN A 733 -24.88 6.33 -21.62
CA ASN A 733 -25.48 5.70 -20.44
C ASN A 733 -26.91 5.24 -20.72
N GLN A 734 -27.73 6.06 -21.37
CA GLN A 734 -29.07 5.66 -21.80
C GLN A 734 -29.05 4.53 -22.84
N MET A 735 -28.04 4.46 -23.70
CA MET A 735 -27.88 3.38 -24.69
C MET A 735 -27.50 2.05 -24.00
N LEU A 736 -26.61 2.10 -23.01
CA LEU A 736 -26.24 0.95 -22.19
C LEU A 736 -27.46 0.37 -21.46
N ASP A 737 -28.32 1.21 -20.89
CA ASP A 737 -29.56 0.76 -20.24
C ASP A 737 -30.49 0.03 -21.22
N ARG A 738 -30.61 0.52 -22.46
CA ARG A 738 -31.40 -0.15 -23.52
C ARG A 738 -30.78 -1.47 -23.95
N ILE A 739 -29.46 -1.51 -24.15
CA ILE A 739 -28.70 -2.72 -24.52
C ILE A 739 -28.86 -3.78 -23.44
N GLN A 740 -28.74 -3.42 -22.16
CA GLN A 740 -28.94 -4.34 -21.04
C GLN A 740 -30.36 -4.92 -21.04
N THR A 741 -31.37 -4.07 -21.21
CA THR A 741 -32.77 -4.51 -21.27
C THR A 741 -33.03 -5.47 -22.45
N LYS A 742 -32.45 -5.20 -23.62
CA LYS A 742 -32.54 -6.08 -24.80
C LYS A 742 -31.81 -7.41 -24.60
N ALA A 743 -30.62 -7.38 -24.00
CA ALA A 743 -29.83 -8.56 -23.71
C ALA A 743 -30.54 -9.50 -22.72
N ASP A 744 -31.04 -8.97 -21.60
CA ASP A 744 -31.81 -9.72 -20.60
C ASP A 744 -33.05 -10.39 -21.23
N ARG A 745 -33.75 -9.65 -22.11
CA ARG A 745 -34.92 -10.17 -22.81
C ARG A 745 -34.57 -11.30 -23.78
N ASN A 746 -33.51 -11.16 -24.55
CA ASN A 746 -33.07 -12.20 -25.49
C ASN A 746 -32.61 -13.45 -24.76
N ASP A 747 -31.82 -13.28 -23.70
CA ASP A 747 -31.33 -14.36 -22.87
C ASP A 747 -32.48 -15.15 -22.20
N ALA A 748 -33.50 -14.45 -21.69
CA ALA A 748 -34.71 -15.11 -21.18
C ALA A 748 -35.42 -15.97 -22.23
N ILE A 749 -35.51 -15.49 -23.49
CA ILE A 749 -36.14 -16.25 -24.58
C ILE A 749 -35.30 -17.47 -24.97
N VAL A 750 -33.97 -17.32 -25.09
CA VAL A 750 -33.06 -18.41 -25.43
C VAL A 750 -33.11 -19.53 -24.38
N ARG A 751 -33.10 -19.19 -23.08
CA ARG A 751 -33.25 -20.20 -22.00
C ARG A 751 -34.55 -21.00 -22.09
N VAL A 752 -35.65 -20.35 -22.48
CA VAL A 752 -36.94 -21.02 -22.68
C VAL A 752 -36.89 -21.93 -23.90
N GLN A 753 -36.23 -21.51 -24.98
CA GLN A 753 -36.02 -22.33 -26.18
C GLN A 753 -35.15 -23.55 -25.91
N ASP A 754 -34.05 -23.41 -25.16
CA ASP A 754 -33.18 -24.52 -24.79
C ASP A 754 -33.93 -25.57 -23.96
N LYS A 755 -34.76 -25.14 -23.00
CA LYS A 755 -35.63 -26.04 -22.23
C LYS A 755 -36.66 -26.76 -23.12
N GLN A 756 -37.21 -26.07 -24.13
CA GLN A 756 -38.12 -26.70 -25.10
C GLN A 756 -37.40 -27.70 -26.01
N MET A 757 -36.20 -27.35 -26.48
CA MET A 757 -35.37 -28.21 -27.34
C MET A 757 -34.95 -29.48 -26.61
N GLN A 758 -34.51 -29.38 -25.34
CA GLN A 758 -34.16 -30.54 -24.52
C GLN A 758 -35.36 -31.48 -24.28
N LYS A 759 -36.57 -30.93 -24.12
CA LYS A 759 -37.79 -31.75 -24.04
C LYS A 759 -38.11 -32.49 -25.34
N ILE A 760 -37.81 -31.89 -26.51
CA ILE A 760 -38.03 -32.52 -27.82
C ILE A 760 -36.98 -33.60 -28.10
N LEU A 761 -35.74 -33.43 -27.63
CA LEU A 761 -34.62 -34.35 -27.89
C LEU A 761 -34.61 -35.60 -27.01
N GLY A 762 -35.61 -35.81 -26.14
CA GLY A 762 -35.81 -37.08 -25.43
C GLY A 762 -34.70 -37.46 -24.44
N SER A 763 -33.92 -36.48 -23.96
CA SER A 763 -32.95 -36.65 -22.88
C SER A 763 -33.60 -36.41 -21.51
N GLU A 764 -34.47 -37.31 -21.08
CA GLU A 764 -34.86 -37.37 -19.67
C GLU A 764 -33.90 -38.32 -18.93
N ALA A 765 -32.88 -37.74 -18.29
CA ALA A 765 -32.18 -38.38 -17.18
C ALA A 765 -31.72 -37.30 -16.16
N LYS A 766 -32.59 -37.11 -15.16
CA LYS A 766 -32.35 -36.64 -13.79
C LYS A 766 -31.64 -35.29 -13.60
N ALA A 767 -32.45 -34.22 -13.62
CA ALA A 767 -32.24 -33.05 -12.77
C ALA A 767 -33.61 -32.40 -12.44
N GLU A 768 -34.22 -32.86 -11.36
CA GLU A 768 -35.29 -32.19 -10.60
C GLU A 768 -34.76 -32.16 -9.15
N GLU A 769 -34.75 -31.08 -8.37
CA GLU A 769 -35.44 -29.80 -8.41
C GLU A 769 -34.67 -28.81 -7.52
N SER A 770 -34.31 -27.65 -8.06
CA SER A 770 -34.56 -26.30 -7.47
C SER A 770 -33.61 -25.24 -8.07
N VAL A 771 -33.73 -24.96 -9.37
CA VAL A 771 -33.32 -23.65 -9.91
C VAL A 771 -34.38 -23.11 -10.87
N GLY A 772 -35.15 -22.16 -10.36
CA GLY A 772 -35.69 -21.03 -11.10
C GLY A 772 -36.03 -19.94 -10.10
N ALA A 773 -35.91 -18.65 -10.35
CA ALA A 773 -35.32 -17.90 -11.45
C ALA A 773 -35.21 -16.43 -10.97
N ASN A 774 -34.20 -15.70 -11.47
CA ASN A 774 -34.26 -14.30 -11.94
C ASN A 774 -33.03 -13.46 -11.56
N LEU A 775 -32.17 -13.23 -12.55
CA LEU A 775 -31.64 -11.90 -12.86
C LEU A 775 -32.84 -11.00 -13.28
N THR A 776 -32.95 -9.69 -13.04
CA THR A 776 -32.00 -8.56 -12.90
C THR A 776 -32.59 -7.48 -11.94
N PRO A 777 -32.05 -6.25 -11.83
CA PRO A 777 -30.81 -5.82 -11.18
C PRO A 777 -31.08 -4.93 -9.95
N ARG A 778 -30.04 -4.72 -9.13
CA ARG A 778 -30.01 -3.78 -7.99
C ARG A 778 -30.46 -2.36 -8.40
N VAL A 779 -31.63 -1.90 -7.97
CA VAL A 779 -31.85 -0.54 -7.38
C VAL A 779 -33.08 -0.60 -6.45
N LEU A 780 -32.93 -0.02 -5.25
CA LEU A 780 -33.96 0.36 -4.27
C LEU A 780 -34.35 -0.65 -3.18
N ILE A 781 -34.35 -0.12 -1.95
CA ILE A 781 -34.91 -0.66 -0.68
C ILE A 781 -33.91 -1.37 0.23
N ILE A 782 -32.97 -0.56 0.73
CA ILE A 782 -32.82 -0.37 2.18
C ILE A 782 -34.00 0.50 2.63
N ALA A 783 -35.13 -0.10 3.00
CA ALA A 783 -36.19 0.55 3.78
C ALA A 783 -37.19 -0.49 4.28
N LYS A 784 -36.77 -1.29 5.27
CA LYS A 784 -37.59 -1.92 6.35
C LYS A 784 -36.95 -3.22 6.83
N LYS A 785 -36.10 -3.10 7.86
CA LYS A 785 -36.11 -3.93 9.09
C LYS A 785 -34.75 -3.83 9.82
N VAL A 786 -34.54 -2.67 10.42
CA VAL A 786 -33.92 -2.57 11.74
C VAL A 786 -35.00 -1.91 12.60
N ALA A 787 -35.60 -2.66 13.54
CA ALA A 787 -36.17 -2.20 14.82
C ALA A 787 -37.25 -3.16 15.37
N SER A 788 -36.81 -4.06 16.26
CA SER A 788 -37.48 -4.49 17.51
C SER A 788 -36.48 -5.42 18.22
N LEU A 789 -35.54 -4.94 19.05
CA LEU A 789 -35.65 -4.68 20.51
C LEU A 789 -36.41 -5.80 21.25
N ASN A 790 -35.99 -6.37 22.39
CA ASN A 790 -34.79 -6.32 23.25
C ASN A 790 -34.98 -7.39 24.37
N TYR A 791 -33.91 -7.73 25.13
CA TYR A 791 -33.89 -8.40 26.46
C TYR A 791 -34.10 -9.92 26.61
N PHE A 792 -33.03 -10.68 26.94
CA PHE A 792 -32.77 -11.23 28.29
C PHE A 792 -31.41 -11.95 28.39
N HIS A 793 -30.78 -11.82 29.55
CA HIS A 793 -29.45 -12.31 29.94
C HIS A 793 -29.59 -13.66 30.71
N PHE A 794 -28.50 -14.46 30.74
CA PHE A 794 -28.17 -15.59 31.64
C PHE A 794 -28.56 -17.06 31.33
N HIS A 795 -27.49 -17.90 31.34
CA HIS A 795 -27.41 -19.33 31.76
C HIS A 795 -28.09 -20.39 30.83
N TYR A 796 -27.65 -21.63 30.63
CA TYR A 796 -26.61 -22.51 31.18
C TYR A 796 -26.56 -23.73 30.23
N HIS A 797 -25.39 -24.32 29.95
CA HIS A 797 -25.32 -25.78 29.73
C HIS A 797 -23.91 -26.27 30.05
N ARG A 798 -23.68 -26.44 31.36
CA ARG A 798 -22.71 -27.38 31.89
C ARG A 798 -23.38 -28.07 33.06
N LEU A 799 -23.74 -29.34 32.91
CA LEU A 799 -24.02 -30.24 34.02
C LEU A 799 -24.12 -31.69 33.54
N CYS A 800 -23.07 -32.45 33.86
CA CYS A 800 -23.05 -33.86 34.33
C CYS A 800 -21.56 -34.12 34.64
N LEU A 801 -21.06 -34.49 35.83
CA LEU A 801 -21.63 -34.93 37.10
C LEU A 801 -20.63 -34.66 38.25
N ARG A 802 -21.18 -34.15 39.37
CA ARG A 802 -20.96 -34.46 40.81
C ARG A 802 -19.56 -34.56 41.48
N SER A 803 -19.41 -33.65 42.45
CA SER A 803 -18.57 -33.59 43.68
C SER A 803 -18.98 -34.66 44.75
N PRO A 804 -18.50 -34.73 46.03
CA PRO A 804 -17.55 -33.85 46.77
C PRO A 804 -16.61 -34.51 47.83
N LEU A 805 -15.71 -33.70 48.44
CA LEU A 805 -15.46 -33.50 49.90
C LEU A 805 -13.97 -33.36 50.33
N TYR A 806 -13.64 -32.16 50.83
CA TYR A 806 -12.86 -31.76 52.02
C TYR A 806 -11.49 -32.39 52.39
N GLY A 807 -10.50 -31.52 52.68
CA GLY A 807 -9.57 -31.72 53.80
C GLY A 807 -8.14 -31.15 53.68
N PHE A 808 -7.91 -29.99 54.31
CA PHE A 808 -6.78 -29.60 55.19
C PHE A 808 -5.31 -29.42 54.72
N HIS A 809 -4.72 -28.31 55.24
CA HIS A 809 -3.35 -28.04 55.79
C HIS A 809 -2.11 -28.54 55.02
N ASP A 810 -0.94 -27.93 55.00
CA ASP A 810 -0.27 -26.71 55.50
C ASP A 810 1.12 -26.72 54.80
N GLU A 811 2.01 -25.79 55.15
CA GLU A 811 3.47 -25.73 54.92
C GLU A 811 3.90 -24.95 53.65
N ASP A 812 4.34 -23.70 53.80
CA ASP A 812 5.73 -23.25 54.11
C ASP A 812 6.65 -23.42 52.88
N VAL A 813 7.42 -22.45 52.36
CA VAL A 813 8.04 -21.23 52.89
C VAL A 813 8.48 -20.35 51.69
N ALA A 814 8.67 -19.07 52.02
CA ALA A 814 9.18 -17.93 51.26
C ALA A 814 10.34 -18.17 50.26
N GLY A 815 10.42 -17.27 49.28
CA GLY A 815 11.61 -16.99 48.48
C GLY A 815 11.65 -15.50 48.14
N ASP A 816 12.39 -14.75 48.96
CA ASP A 816 12.83 -13.38 48.73
C ASP A 816 14.16 -13.40 47.93
N GLU A 817 14.46 -12.24 47.35
CA GLU A 817 15.45 -11.90 46.32
C GLU A 817 16.91 -12.36 46.52
N SER A 818 17.63 -12.69 45.42
CA SER A 818 18.88 -12.01 45.00
C SER A 818 19.65 -12.74 43.88
N ASP A 819 20.18 -11.91 42.97
CA ASP A 819 21.28 -12.05 42.02
C ASP A 819 22.05 -13.38 41.88
N GLU A 820 22.12 -13.89 40.64
CA GLU A 820 23.35 -14.53 40.15
C GLU A 820 23.61 -14.20 38.68
N LEU A 821 24.38 -13.13 38.49
CA LEU A 821 25.16 -12.82 37.31
C LEU A 821 26.56 -13.38 37.56
N LEU A 822 26.85 -14.67 37.27
CA LEU A 822 28.22 -15.17 37.02
C LEU A 822 28.29 -16.70 36.71
N SER A 823 27.73 -17.17 35.59
CA SER A 823 28.03 -18.55 35.13
C SER A 823 28.22 -18.65 33.62
N LEU A 824 29.03 -17.77 33.03
CA LEU A 824 29.59 -18.01 31.69
C LEU A 824 30.91 -17.23 31.46
N LYS A 825 31.74 -17.20 32.50
CA LYS A 825 33.20 -16.99 32.40
C LYS A 825 33.90 -17.80 33.48
N LEU A 826 33.85 -19.13 33.35
CA LEU A 826 34.85 -20.02 33.94
C LEU A 826 34.96 -21.32 33.15
N SER A 827 35.50 -21.25 31.93
CA SER A 827 36.08 -22.41 31.24
C SER A 827 37.13 -21.98 30.21
N ALA A 828 38.03 -21.09 30.63
CA ALA A 828 39.28 -20.79 29.95
C ALA A 828 40.29 -20.26 30.96
N PHE A 829 40.79 -21.14 31.85
CA PHE A 829 42.04 -20.89 32.57
C PHE A 829 42.68 -22.16 33.18
N ILE A 830 42.83 -23.22 32.40
CA ILE A 830 43.98 -24.15 32.50
C ILE A 830 44.18 -24.72 31.10
N CYS A 831 45.18 -24.21 30.37
CA CYS A 831 45.98 -24.94 29.36
C CYS A 831 46.84 -23.93 28.57
N GLU A 832 47.85 -23.37 29.24
CA GLU A 832 49.09 -22.94 28.60
C GLU A 832 50.21 -22.96 29.64
N GLU A 833 50.65 -24.17 29.99
CA GLU A 833 52.00 -24.45 30.47
C GLU A 833 52.20 -25.96 30.37
N PHE A 834 52.81 -26.42 29.28
CA PHE A 834 53.76 -27.53 29.21
C PHE A 834 54.08 -27.76 27.72
N ALA A 835 55.02 -26.98 27.20
CA ALA A 835 55.83 -27.41 26.07
C ALA A 835 56.91 -28.38 26.59
N GLY A 836 57.02 -29.57 26.00
CA GLY A 836 58.13 -30.47 26.31
C GLY A 836 57.91 -31.93 25.90
N GLU A 837 58.40 -32.25 24.70
CA GLU A 837 59.07 -33.50 24.27
C GLU A 837 58.46 -34.90 24.49
N ASN A 838 58.66 -35.71 23.43
CA ASN A 838 58.83 -37.16 23.39
C ASN A 838 57.61 -38.10 23.35
N SER A 839 57.42 -38.61 22.13
CA SER A 839 57.35 -40.04 21.78
C SER A 839 56.19 -40.90 22.30
N SER A 840 55.45 -41.44 21.32
CA SER A 840 54.95 -42.84 21.22
C SER A 840 54.18 -43.42 22.40
N PHE A 841 52.87 -43.68 22.21
CA PHE A 841 52.30 -45.04 22.19
C PHE A 841 50.77 -44.99 21.94
N VAL A 842 50.30 -45.92 21.12
CA VAL A 842 48.88 -46.21 20.84
C VAL A 842 48.37 -47.24 21.88
N ILE A 843 47.04 -47.32 22.06
CA ILE A 843 46.15 -48.46 22.51
C ILE A 843 45.11 -47.97 23.57
N PRO A 844 43.81 -48.36 23.53
CA PRO A 844 42.74 -47.60 22.88
C PRO A 844 41.63 -47.19 23.87
N PHE A 845 40.74 -46.26 23.48
CA PHE A 845 39.45 -46.11 24.17
C PHE A 845 38.31 -46.34 23.19
N GLN A 846 37.58 -47.43 23.42
CA GLN A 846 36.37 -47.80 22.67
C GLN A 846 35.30 -46.72 22.86
N ILE A 847 34.92 -46.07 21.76
CA ILE A 847 33.66 -45.31 21.66
C ILE A 847 32.56 -46.32 21.31
N LYS A 848 31.64 -46.58 22.26
CA LYS A 848 30.39 -47.31 22.01
C LYS A 848 29.27 -46.30 21.71
N ASN A 849 29.05 -46.07 20.42
CA ASN A 849 27.76 -46.24 19.75
C ASN A 849 28.04 -46.18 18.24
N PRO A 850 27.72 -47.24 17.47
CA PRO A 850 27.90 -47.19 16.03
C PRO A 850 26.89 -46.19 15.44
N VAL A 851 27.39 -45.31 14.56
CA VAL A 851 26.61 -44.58 13.56
C VAL A 851 25.58 -45.54 12.97
N MET A 852 24.28 -45.25 13.03
CA MET A 852 23.30 -46.07 12.31
C MET A 852 23.44 -45.77 10.82
N ALA A 853 24.41 -46.39 10.17
CA ALA A 853 24.56 -46.29 8.73
C ALA A 853 23.27 -46.84 8.08
N PRO A 854 22.57 -46.06 7.25
CA PRO A 854 21.35 -46.52 6.61
C PRO A 854 21.62 -47.77 5.78
N ILE A 855 20.76 -48.77 5.94
CA ILE A 855 21.00 -50.13 5.43
C ILE A 855 20.87 -50.10 3.90
N ARG A 856 21.79 -50.72 3.17
CA ARG A 856 21.63 -50.86 1.73
C ARG A 856 20.44 -51.79 1.45
N ILE A 857 19.45 -51.30 0.70
CA ILE A 857 18.22 -52.06 0.44
C ILE A 857 18.53 -53.33 -0.37
N SER A 858 18.06 -54.49 0.10
CA SER A 858 18.23 -55.77 -0.59
C SER A 858 17.04 -56.10 -1.50
N ARG A 859 17.21 -57.10 -2.39
CA ARG A 859 16.10 -57.60 -3.21
C ARG A 859 14.95 -58.15 -2.37
N GLU A 860 15.25 -58.80 -1.25
CA GLU A 860 14.25 -59.32 -0.31
C GLU A 860 13.48 -58.20 0.38
N ASP A 861 14.14 -57.07 0.67
CA ASP A 861 13.48 -55.88 1.22
C ASP A 861 12.51 -55.26 0.23
N LEU A 862 12.89 -55.15 -1.05
CA LEU A 862 12.03 -54.60 -2.11
C LEU A 862 10.72 -55.39 -2.27
N LEU A 863 10.76 -56.73 -2.08
CA LEU A 863 9.57 -57.58 -2.18
C LEU A 863 8.52 -57.29 -1.09
N LYS A 864 8.91 -56.64 0.02
CA LYS A 864 8.00 -56.30 1.12
C LYS A 864 7.00 -55.21 0.77
N TYR A 865 7.33 -54.39 -0.24
CA TYR A 865 6.57 -53.20 -0.64
C TYR A 865 5.76 -53.45 -1.91
N ASP A 866 4.57 -52.86 -1.97
CA ASP A 866 3.64 -52.98 -3.10
C ASP A 866 3.52 -51.67 -3.89
N THR A 867 3.81 -50.54 -3.24
CA THR A 867 3.79 -49.21 -3.83
C THR A 867 5.16 -48.54 -3.76
N PHE A 868 5.61 -48.01 -4.89
CA PHE A 868 6.91 -47.36 -5.06
C PHE A 868 6.69 -45.92 -5.51
N LEU A 869 7.16 -44.98 -4.70
CA LEU A 869 7.14 -43.56 -5.01
C LEU A 869 8.56 -43.15 -5.43
N PHE A 870 8.69 -42.48 -6.56
CA PHE A 870 9.99 -41.98 -7.03
C PHE A 870 9.96 -40.47 -7.15
N ASP A 871 10.93 -39.81 -6.50
CA ASP A 871 11.39 -38.53 -7.02
C ASP A 871 12.04 -38.70 -8.40
N VAL A 872 12.30 -37.60 -9.08
CA VAL A 872 12.63 -37.59 -10.49
C VAL A 872 14.04 -37.06 -10.74
N ASP A 873 14.28 -35.79 -10.41
CA ASP A 873 15.51 -35.09 -10.78
C ASP A 873 16.61 -35.43 -9.74
N GLY A 874 17.58 -36.26 -10.14
CA GLY A 874 18.59 -36.81 -9.24
C GLY A 874 18.33 -38.26 -8.85
N VAL A 875 17.13 -38.80 -9.15
CA VAL A 875 16.73 -40.18 -8.87
C VAL A 875 16.55 -41.00 -10.14
N LEU A 876 15.70 -40.55 -11.08
CA LEU A 876 15.46 -41.26 -12.35
C LEU A 876 16.34 -40.73 -13.48
N TRP A 877 16.63 -39.43 -13.48
CA TRP A 877 17.50 -38.80 -14.47
C TRP A 877 18.22 -37.57 -13.91
N LYS A 878 19.23 -37.09 -14.62
CA LYS A 878 19.85 -35.77 -14.42
C LYS A 878 19.64 -34.92 -15.66
N CYS A 879 18.93 -33.81 -15.51
CA CYS A 879 18.56 -32.92 -16.62
C CYS A 879 17.82 -33.66 -17.76
N ASP A 880 18.54 -34.03 -18.82
CA ASP A 880 18.03 -34.75 -19.99
C ASP A 880 18.70 -36.12 -20.21
N THR A 881 19.32 -36.69 -19.18
CA THR A 881 20.01 -37.99 -19.26
C THR A 881 19.51 -38.94 -18.16
N PRO A 882 18.92 -40.10 -18.52
CA PRO A 882 18.51 -41.12 -17.56
C PRO A 882 19.69 -41.62 -16.71
N ILE A 883 19.43 -41.90 -15.44
CA ILE A 883 20.42 -42.54 -14.58
C ILE A 883 20.57 -44.00 -15.04
N PRO A 884 21.80 -44.51 -15.24
CA PRO A 884 22.02 -45.88 -15.69
C PRO A 884 21.32 -46.91 -14.79
N GLY A 885 20.55 -47.83 -15.38
CA GLY A 885 19.78 -48.87 -14.68
C GLY A 885 18.41 -48.43 -14.15
N ALA A 886 18.08 -47.13 -14.13
CA ALA A 886 16.80 -46.64 -13.63
C ALA A 886 15.61 -47.08 -14.50
N VAL A 887 15.76 -47.03 -15.83
CA VAL A 887 14.73 -47.44 -16.78
C VAL A 887 14.38 -48.92 -16.60
N ASP A 888 15.38 -49.80 -16.63
CA ASP A 888 15.18 -51.23 -16.46
C ASP A 888 14.55 -51.57 -15.10
N PHE A 889 14.95 -50.87 -14.04
CA PHE A 889 14.38 -51.07 -12.70
C PHE A 889 12.88 -50.74 -12.64
N VAL A 890 12.48 -49.57 -13.15
CA VAL A 890 11.07 -49.15 -13.16
C VAL A 890 10.23 -50.07 -14.06
N THR A 891 10.76 -50.44 -15.24
CA THR A 891 10.08 -51.41 -16.12
C THR A 891 9.85 -52.75 -15.43
N ASN A 892 10.86 -53.30 -14.75
CA ASN A 892 10.72 -54.56 -14.01
C ASN A 892 9.68 -54.48 -12.87
N LEU A 893 9.56 -53.33 -12.19
CA LEU A 893 8.53 -53.13 -11.16
C LEU A 893 7.12 -53.16 -11.77
N LEU A 894 6.93 -52.45 -12.88
CA LEU A 894 5.64 -52.42 -13.59
C LEU A 894 5.25 -53.82 -14.13
N GLU A 895 6.20 -54.55 -14.72
CA GLU A 895 5.99 -55.93 -15.18
C GLU A 895 5.68 -56.90 -14.03
N SER A 896 6.19 -56.61 -12.84
CA SER A 896 5.91 -57.38 -11.61
C SER A 896 4.59 -56.99 -10.92
N MET A 897 3.72 -56.23 -11.60
CA MET A 897 2.43 -55.75 -11.07
C MET A 897 2.55 -54.89 -9.80
N LYS A 898 3.71 -54.23 -9.60
CA LYS A 898 3.88 -53.26 -8.51
C LYS A 898 3.34 -51.90 -8.93
N THR A 899 2.82 -51.15 -7.96
CA THR A 899 2.30 -49.80 -8.21
C THR A 899 3.44 -48.79 -8.17
N VAL A 900 3.61 -48.01 -9.24
CA VAL A 900 4.65 -46.97 -9.33
C VAL A 900 4.00 -45.59 -9.45
N PHE A 901 4.44 -44.64 -8.63
CA PHE A 901 4.10 -43.23 -8.73
C PHE A 901 5.35 -42.39 -8.95
N ILE A 902 5.23 -41.39 -9.81
CA ILE A 902 6.23 -40.36 -10.08
C ILE A 902 5.81 -39.10 -9.32
N ILE A 903 6.60 -38.68 -8.33
CA ILE A 903 6.31 -37.53 -7.47
C ILE A 903 7.42 -36.50 -7.58
N SER A 904 7.16 -35.38 -8.24
CA SER A 904 8.16 -34.31 -8.47
C SER A 904 7.66 -32.96 -7.95
N ASN A 905 8.56 -32.16 -7.35
CA ASN A 905 8.27 -30.76 -7.03
C ASN A 905 8.32 -29.83 -8.27
N ASN A 906 8.56 -30.35 -9.46
CA ASN A 906 8.59 -29.56 -10.68
C ASN A 906 7.19 -29.11 -11.12
N SER A 907 6.99 -27.79 -11.12
CA SER A 907 5.76 -27.11 -11.58
C SER A 907 5.92 -26.38 -12.92
N THR A 908 7.03 -26.56 -13.63
CA THR A 908 7.37 -25.77 -14.83
C THR A 908 6.75 -26.29 -16.13
N MET A 909 6.23 -27.52 -16.13
CA MET A 909 5.67 -28.20 -17.30
C MET A 909 4.19 -28.54 -17.07
N THR A 910 3.40 -28.59 -18.14
CA THR A 910 2.05 -29.18 -18.04
C THR A 910 2.15 -30.69 -17.79
N PRO A 911 1.11 -31.33 -17.24
CA PRO A 911 1.10 -32.78 -17.05
C PRO A 911 1.41 -33.57 -18.33
N GLU A 912 0.87 -33.13 -19.47
CA GLU A 912 1.08 -33.76 -20.77
C GLU A 912 2.52 -33.63 -21.25
N GLN A 913 3.12 -32.43 -21.10
CA GLN A 913 4.52 -32.21 -21.42
C GLN A 913 5.44 -33.06 -20.52
N TYR A 914 5.10 -33.19 -19.25
CA TYR A 914 5.89 -33.99 -18.30
C TYR A 914 5.83 -35.48 -18.62
N LEU A 915 4.65 -36.01 -18.95
CA LEU A 915 4.48 -37.40 -19.41
C LEU A 915 5.27 -37.66 -20.71
N ALA A 916 5.23 -36.73 -21.67
CA ALA A 916 6.03 -36.83 -22.89
C ALA A 916 7.55 -36.85 -22.59
N LYS A 917 8.00 -36.10 -21.57
CA LYS A 917 9.39 -36.17 -21.09
C LYS A 917 9.71 -37.53 -20.48
N ILE A 918 8.85 -38.07 -19.61
CA ILE A 918 9.01 -39.40 -18.99
C ILE A 918 9.18 -40.47 -20.09
N GLU A 919 8.32 -40.45 -21.11
CA GLU A 919 8.39 -41.39 -22.23
C GLU A 919 9.67 -41.21 -23.06
N ARG A 920 10.06 -39.97 -23.34
CA ARG A 920 11.34 -39.66 -24.04
C ARG A 920 12.57 -40.15 -23.26
N MET A 921 12.53 -40.17 -21.94
CA MET A 921 13.59 -40.71 -21.08
C MET A 921 13.63 -42.24 -21.04
N GLY A 922 12.68 -42.93 -21.70
CA GLY A 922 12.63 -44.39 -21.79
C GLY A 922 11.68 -45.06 -20.80
N PHE A 923 11.06 -44.31 -19.89
CA PHE A 923 10.11 -44.83 -18.90
C PHE A 923 8.72 -44.97 -19.54
N LYS A 924 8.37 -46.18 -19.97
CA LYS A 924 7.07 -46.47 -20.61
C LYS A 924 6.06 -47.00 -19.60
N GLY A 925 4.78 -46.79 -19.88
CA GLY A 925 3.67 -47.36 -19.08
C GLY A 925 3.29 -46.56 -17.83
N ILE A 926 3.79 -45.33 -17.68
CA ILE A 926 3.34 -44.40 -16.62
C ILE A 926 2.13 -43.61 -17.11
N SER A 927 1.00 -43.70 -16.41
CA SER A 927 -0.23 -42.96 -16.72
C SER A 927 -0.27 -41.58 -16.05
N ARG A 928 -1.27 -40.76 -16.40
CA ARG A 928 -1.50 -39.44 -15.77
C ARG A 928 -1.77 -39.56 -14.27
N GLU A 929 -2.53 -40.57 -13.86
CA GLU A 929 -2.89 -40.82 -12.47
C GLU A 929 -1.67 -41.22 -11.62
N GLN A 930 -0.60 -41.71 -12.27
CA GLN A 930 0.65 -42.05 -11.62
C GLN A 930 1.62 -40.87 -11.51
N LEU A 931 1.35 -39.75 -12.19
CA LEU A 931 2.16 -38.53 -12.13
C LEU A 931 1.56 -37.54 -11.13
N ILE A 932 2.37 -37.12 -10.16
CA ILE A 932 1.95 -36.21 -9.10
C ILE A 932 2.95 -35.07 -9.01
N THR A 933 2.45 -33.86 -9.26
CA THR A 933 3.21 -32.62 -9.19
C THR A 933 2.42 -31.56 -8.40
N PRO A 934 3.07 -30.56 -7.79
CA PRO A 934 2.39 -29.46 -7.13
C PRO A 934 1.35 -28.76 -8.01
N ALA A 935 1.59 -28.69 -9.33
CA ALA A 935 0.65 -28.10 -10.27
C ALA A 935 -0.68 -28.88 -10.32
N ILE A 936 -0.62 -30.22 -10.34
CA ILE A 936 -1.79 -31.10 -10.32
C ILE A 936 -2.52 -31.03 -8.97
N VAL A 937 -1.77 -31.04 -7.88
CA VAL A 937 -2.33 -30.96 -6.51
C VAL A 937 -3.03 -29.62 -6.32
N LEU A 938 -2.40 -28.50 -6.71
CA LEU A 938 -2.96 -27.16 -6.60
C LEU A 938 -4.19 -26.96 -7.51
N ALA A 939 -4.14 -27.46 -8.75
CA ALA A 939 -5.31 -27.42 -9.63
C ALA A 939 -6.49 -28.21 -9.05
N THR A 940 -6.22 -29.39 -8.47
CA THR A 940 -7.26 -30.20 -7.81
C THR A 940 -7.80 -29.48 -6.57
N TYR A 941 -6.94 -28.86 -5.77
CA TYR A 941 -7.32 -28.03 -4.61
C TYR A 941 -8.32 -26.92 -4.98
N PHE A 942 -8.13 -26.27 -6.13
CA PHE A 942 -9.09 -25.29 -6.65
C PHE A 942 -10.37 -25.93 -7.16
N LYS A 943 -10.26 -27.01 -7.95
CA LYS A 943 -11.42 -27.69 -8.55
C LYS A 943 -12.40 -28.23 -7.49
N GLU A 944 -11.88 -28.73 -6.37
CA GLU A 944 -12.68 -29.28 -5.28
C GLU A 944 -13.35 -28.21 -4.40
N ARG A 945 -13.00 -26.93 -4.58
CA ARG A 945 -13.50 -25.80 -3.79
C ARG A 945 -14.29 -24.84 -4.68
N PRO A 946 -15.64 -24.90 -4.66
CA PRO A 946 -16.50 -24.07 -5.51
C PRO A 946 -16.22 -22.55 -5.42
N GLU A 947 -15.73 -22.06 -4.29
CA GLU A 947 -15.37 -20.67 -4.06
C GLU A 947 -14.22 -20.17 -4.95
N TYR A 948 -13.47 -21.05 -5.60
CA TYR A 948 -12.41 -20.71 -6.57
C TYR A 948 -12.89 -20.66 -8.01
N GLY A 949 -14.05 -21.24 -8.32
CA GLY A 949 -14.56 -21.34 -9.70
C GLY A 949 -14.64 -19.99 -10.40
N GLY A 950 -13.89 -19.83 -11.50
CA GLY A 950 -13.82 -18.60 -12.29
C GLY A 950 -13.19 -17.39 -11.59
N GLN A 951 -12.65 -17.57 -10.38
CA GLN A 951 -12.05 -16.48 -9.61
C GLN A 951 -10.69 -16.05 -10.20
N PRO A 952 -10.34 -14.76 -10.08
CA PRO A 952 -9.03 -14.27 -10.48
C PRO A 952 -7.94 -14.75 -9.49
N ILE A 953 -6.85 -15.32 -10.01
CA ILE A 953 -5.67 -15.77 -9.26
C ILE A 953 -4.47 -15.01 -9.77
N TYR A 954 -3.75 -14.33 -8.86
CA TYR A 954 -2.51 -13.66 -9.24
C TYR A 954 -1.36 -14.67 -9.21
N LEU A 955 -0.74 -14.90 -10.37
CA LEU A 955 0.26 -15.95 -10.56
C LEU A 955 1.66 -15.36 -10.80
N LEU A 956 2.55 -15.60 -9.84
CA LEU A 956 4.00 -15.51 -9.98
C LEU A 956 4.51 -16.86 -10.47
N GLY A 957 4.47 -17.11 -11.78
CA GLY A 957 4.84 -18.39 -12.36
C GLY A 957 4.85 -18.40 -13.89
N VAL A 958 5.31 -19.51 -14.47
CA VAL A 958 5.40 -19.71 -15.93
C VAL A 958 4.03 -19.97 -16.60
N GLU A 959 3.97 -19.81 -17.93
CA GLU A 959 2.74 -20.00 -18.72
C GLU A 959 2.17 -21.43 -18.60
N ASN A 960 3.02 -22.45 -18.57
CA ASN A 960 2.59 -23.85 -18.45
C ASN A 960 1.84 -24.12 -17.12
N LEU A 961 2.24 -23.46 -16.04
CA LEU A 961 1.53 -23.55 -14.77
C LEU A 961 0.18 -22.85 -14.85
N LYS A 962 0.12 -21.67 -15.49
CA LYS A 962 -1.16 -20.98 -15.77
C LYS A 962 -2.11 -21.90 -16.54
N GLU A 963 -1.65 -22.50 -17.63
CA GLU A 963 -2.46 -23.42 -18.44
C GLU A 963 -3.01 -24.57 -17.59
N THR A 964 -2.17 -25.19 -16.76
CA THR A 964 -2.59 -26.28 -15.87
C THR A 964 -3.66 -25.83 -14.86
N LEU A 965 -3.48 -24.67 -14.21
CA LEU A 965 -4.42 -24.17 -13.23
C LEU A 965 -5.76 -23.75 -13.86
N GLU A 966 -5.74 -23.14 -15.05
CA GLU A 966 -6.96 -22.73 -15.76
C GLU A 966 -7.74 -23.93 -16.30
N THR A 967 -7.06 -24.89 -16.95
CA THR A 967 -7.69 -26.05 -17.58
C THR A 967 -8.17 -27.09 -16.58
N MET A 968 -7.36 -27.42 -15.58
CA MET A 968 -7.71 -28.43 -14.58
C MET A 968 -8.41 -27.84 -13.36
N GLY A 969 -7.98 -26.66 -12.91
CA GLY A 969 -8.47 -26.03 -11.68
C GLY A 969 -9.69 -25.14 -11.86
N GLY A 970 -10.02 -24.73 -13.10
CA GLY A 970 -11.21 -23.91 -13.38
C GLY A 970 -11.12 -22.48 -12.82
N VAL A 971 -9.91 -21.97 -12.63
CA VAL A 971 -9.63 -20.58 -12.18
C VAL A 971 -9.24 -19.69 -13.35
N ARG A 972 -9.10 -18.37 -13.13
CA ARG A 972 -8.55 -17.43 -14.13
C ARG A 972 -7.25 -16.81 -13.62
N CYS A 973 -6.13 -17.14 -14.25
CA CYS A 973 -4.83 -16.65 -13.80
C CYS A 973 -4.45 -15.36 -14.54
N PHE A 974 -3.81 -14.44 -13.82
CA PHE A 974 -3.23 -13.22 -14.39
C PHE A 974 -1.91 -12.87 -13.70
N GLY A 975 -1.09 -12.03 -14.33
CA GLY A 975 0.19 -11.60 -13.79
C GLY A 975 1.39 -12.49 -14.13
N ASN A 976 1.23 -13.52 -14.95
CA ASN A 976 2.33 -14.42 -15.38
C ASN A 976 3.22 -13.81 -16.51
N GLY A 977 2.89 -12.62 -17.00
CA GLY A 977 3.71 -11.83 -17.93
C GLY A 977 4.78 -10.99 -17.22
N PRO A 978 5.68 -10.33 -17.98
CA PRO A 978 6.55 -9.29 -17.42
C PRO A 978 5.70 -8.06 -17.04
N ASP A 979 5.83 -7.61 -15.79
CA ASP A 979 5.31 -6.31 -15.39
C ASP A 979 6.40 -5.26 -15.65
N HIS A 980 6.16 -4.36 -16.60
CA HIS A 980 7.03 -3.23 -16.90
C HIS A 980 6.63 -2.00 -16.09
N PHE A 981 7.60 -1.15 -15.79
CA PHE A 981 7.30 0.22 -15.38
C PHE A 981 6.66 0.95 -16.57
N SER A 982 5.46 1.48 -16.38
CA SER A 982 4.92 2.52 -17.28
C SER A 982 5.96 3.63 -17.38
N SER A 983 6.15 4.23 -18.57
CA SER A 983 7.22 5.17 -18.92
C SER A 983 7.20 6.49 -18.11
N GLY A 984 7.49 6.41 -16.82
CA GLY A 984 7.53 7.49 -15.84
C GLY A 984 8.52 7.17 -14.70
N SER A 985 8.65 8.09 -13.73
CA SER A 985 9.52 7.85 -12.58
C SER A 985 8.99 6.71 -11.70
N TYR A 986 9.86 6.08 -10.91
CA TYR A 986 9.43 5.10 -9.90
C TYR A 986 8.35 5.65 -8.96
N GLN A 987 8.45 6.94 -8.61
CA GLN A 987 7.46 7.61 -7.79
C GLN A 987 6.11 7.63 -8.51
N ASP A 988 6.10 7.99 -9.80
CA ASP A 988 4.88 7.98 -10.61
C ASP A 988 4.25 6.59 -10.66
N PHE A 989 5.04 5.51 -10.80
CA PHE A 989 4.52 4.14 -10.78
C PHE A 989 3.86 3.77 -9.44
N VAL A 990 4.48 4.14 -8.31
CA VAL A 990 3.91 3.89 -6.97
C VAL A 990 2.65 4.73 -6.73
N PHE A 991 2.61 5.97 -7.24
CA PHE A 991 1.44 6.85 -7.13
C PHE A 991 0.30 6.48 -8.07
N SER A 992 0.61 5.96 -9.26
CA SER A 992 -0.36 5.48 -10.25
C SER A 992 -0.71 3.99 -10.06
N PHE A 993 -0.31 3.40 -8.93
CA PHE A 993 -0.48 1.98 -8.68
C PHE A 993 -1.95 1.65 -8.43
N ASP A 994 -2.63 1.20 -9.47
CA ASP A 994 -4.03 0.77 -9.43
C ASP A 994 -4.14 -0.76 -9.50
N MET A 995 -5.08 -1.31 -8.73
CA MET A 995 -5.34 -2.75 -8.59
C MET A 995 -6.81 -3.03 -8.91
N PRO A 996 -7.22 -2.97 -10.19
CA PRO A 996 -8.63 -3.07 -10.59
C PRO A 996 -9.23 -4.45 -10.33
N VAL A 997 -8.40 -5.48 -10.18
CA VAL A 997 -8.80 -6.85 -9.89
C VAL A 997 -8.14 -7.30 -8.59
N ILE A 998 -8.96 -7.62 -7.59
CA ILE A 998 -8.50 -8.24 -6.35
C ILE A 998 -8.57 -9.76 -6.55
N PRO A 999 -7.43 -10.49 -6.50
CA PRO A 999 -7.41 -11.93 -6.67
C PRO A 999 -7.97 -12.63 -5.43
N LYS A 1000 -8.48 -13.85 -5.62
CA LYS A 1000 -8.85 -14.73 -4.52
C LYS A 1000 -7.63 -15.33 -3.82
N ALA A 1001 -6.55 -15.57 -4.58
CA ALA A 1001 -5.27 -16.04 -4.05
C ALA A 1001 -4.09 -15.50 -4.85
N VAL A 1002 -2.94 -15.42 -4.19
CA VAL A 1002 -1.62 -15.22 -4.80
C VAL A 1002 -0.91 -16.58 -4.81
N VAL A 1003 -0.53 -17.04 -6.00
CA VAL A 1003 0.23 -18.28 -6.21
C VAL A 1003 1.67 -17.93 -6.58
N CYS A 1004 2.64 -18.41 -5.82
CA CYS A 1004 4.06 -18.33 -6.17
C CYS A 1004 4.61 -19.69 -6.63
N SER A 1005 5.41 -19.64 -7.69
CA SER A 1005 6.12 -20.78 -8.24
C SER A 1005 7.45 -20.31 -8.87
N TYR A 1006 8.11 -21.19 -9.61
CA TYR A 1006 9.21 -20.82 -10.49
C TYR A 1006 8.73 -19.77 -11.51
N ASP A 1007 9.35 -18.59 -11.47
CA ASP A 1007 9.00 -17.47 -12.35
C ASP A 1007 10.27 -16.81 -12.90
N CYS A 1008 10.70 -17.26 -14.09
CA CYS A 1008 11.82 -16.68 -14.80
C CYS A 1008 11.59 -15.22 -15.23
N ARG A 1009 10.36 -14.69 -15.13
CA ARG A 1009 9.98 -13.30 -15.43
C ARG A 1009 9.73 -12.48 -14.17
N LEU A 1010 10.20 -12.95 -13.00
CA LEU A 1010 10.07 -12.21 -11.74
C LEU A 1010 10.68 -10.80 -11.90
N SER A 1011 9.92 -9.80 -11.46
CA SER A 1011 10.35 -8.40 -11.43
C SER A 1011 9.89 -7.72 -10.16
N TYR A 1012 10.53 -6.61 -9.82
CA TYR A 1012 10.17 -5.78 -8.67
C TYR A 1012 8.67 -5.41 -8.63
N PRO A 1013 8.03 -4.91 -9.73
CA PRO A 1013 6.59 -4.68 -9.75
C PRO A 1013 5.72 -5.90 -9.39
N LYS A 1014 6.12 -7.12 -9.77
CA LYS A 1014 5.34 -8.33 -9.44
C LYS A 1014 5.38 -8.64 -7.95
N ILE A 1015 6.56 -8.48 -7.33
CA ILE A 1015 6.72 -8.65 -5.88
C ILE A 1015 5.87 -7.61 -5.13
N MET A 1016 5.88 -6.35 -5.60
CA MET A 1016 5.06 -5.27 -5.07
C MET A 1016 3.56 -5.59 -5.14
N LYS A 1017 3.06 -6.06 -6.29
CA LYS A 1017 1.66 -6.47 -6.47
C LYS A 1017 1.28 -7.64 -5.57
N ALA A 1018 2.09 -8.70 -5.53
CA ALA A 1018 1.85 -9.85 -4.68
C ALA A 1018 1.77 -9.45 -3.19
N ALA A 1019 2.75 -8.71 -2.69
CA ALA A 1019 2.75 -8.23 -1.31
C ALA A 1019 1.56 -7.30 -1.02
N THR A 1020 1.19 -6.45 -1.97
CA THR A 1020 0.04 -5.55 -1.84
C THR A 1020 -1.29 -6.31 -1.80
N PHE A 1021 -1.44 -7.36 -2.60
CA PHE A 1021 -2.61 -8.23 -2.52
C PHE A 1021 -2.70 -8.94 -1.17
N LEU A 1022 -1.57 -9.48 -0.70
CA LEU A 1022 -1.48 -10.24 0.55
C LEU A 1022 -1.67 -9.41 1.83
N LYS A 1023 -1.76 -8.08 1.74
CA LYS A 1023 -2.25 -7.25 2.86
C LYS A 1023 -3.68 -7.61 3.27
N ARG A 1024 -4.49 -8.06 2.32
CA ARG A 1024 -5.87 -8.45 2.52
C ARG A 1024 -5.92 -9.84 3.12
N GLN A 1025 -6.54 -9.97 4.28
CA GLN A 1025 -6.56 -11.23 5.02
C GLN A 1025 -7.30 -12.33 4.27
N GLU A 1026 -8.29 -11.94 3.46
CA GLU A 1026 -9.12 -12.78 2.61
C GLU A 1026 -8.41 -13.32 1.36
N VAL A 1027 -7.24 -12.79 1.01
CA VAL A 1027 -6.43 -13.28 -0.12
C VAL A 1027 -5.51 -14.39 0.39
N GLU A 1028 -5.68 -15.60 -0.16
CA GLU A 1028 -4.85 -16.74 0.23
C GLU A 1028 -3.44 -16.64 -0.37
N PHE A 1029 -2.45 -17.12 0.39
CA PHE A 1029 -1.06 -17.20 -0.05
C PHE A 1029 -0.68 -18.65 -0.31
N LEU A 1030 -0.46 -19.02 -1.57
CA LEU A 1030 -0.23 -20.39 -2.01
C LEU A 1030 1.13 -20.48 -2.72
N VAL A 1031 1.85 -21.57 -2.52
CA VAL A 1031 3.17 -21.80 -3.13
C VAL A 1031 3.24 -23.22 -3.67
N THR A 1032 3.77 -23.41 -4.88
CA THR A 1032 3.91 -24.77 -5.45
C THR A 1032 4.87 -25.61 -4.62
N ASP A 1033 6.05 -25.11 -4.31
CA ASP A 1033 7.12 -25.81 -3.63
C ASP A 1033 8.10 -24.80 -3.00
N GLU A 1034 8.91 -25.25 -2.05
CA GLU A 1034 9.89 -24.41 -1.35
C GLU A 1034 11.33 -24.66 -1.82
N ASP A 1035 11.52 -25.34 -2.95
CA ASP A 1035 12.85 -25.60 -3.48
C ASP A 1035 13.54 -24.27 -3.81
N LYS A 1036 14.66 -24.01 -3.12
CA LYS A 1036 15.43 -22.77 -3.26
C LYS A 1036 16.17 -22.70 -4.59
N THR A 1037 16.57 -23.86 -5.11
CA THR A 1037 17.35 -24.00 -6.34
C THR A 1037 16.84 -25.16 -7.17
N ILE A 1038 16.87 -24.99 -8.50
CA ILE A 1038 16.61 -26.08 -9.45
C ILE A 1038 17.92 -26.56 -10.10
N PRO A 1039 18.01 -27.84 -10.51
CA PRO A 1039 19.19 -28.38 -11.17
C PRO A 1039 19.55 -27.60 -12.45
N SER A 1040 20.84 -27.28 -12.59
CA SER A 1040 21.40 -26.62 -13.77
C SER A 1040 22.23 -27.60 -14.60
N PRO A 1041 22.12 -27.59 -15.94
CA PRO A 1041 23.05 -28.30 -16.84
C PRO A 1041 24.49 -27.80 -16.70
N ASN A 1042 24.68 -26.52 -16.36
CA ASN A 1042 25.98 -25.99 -15.98
C ASN A 1042 26.10 -26.03 -14.45
N PRO A 1043 26.95 -26.90 -13.87
CA PRO A 1043 27.08 -27.01 -12.42
C PRO A 1043 27.56 -25.72 -11.77
N ASP A 1044 28.21 -24.81 -12.49
CA ASP A 1044 28.69 -23.53 -11.96
C ASP A 1044 27.59 -22.49 -11.76
N TYR A 1045 26.41 -22.70 -12.37
CA TYR A 1045 25.29 -21.76 -12.30
C TYR A 1045 24.28 -22.18 -11.24
N VAL A 1046 23.80 -21.20 -10.48
CA VAL A 1046 22.75 -21.38 -9.49
C VAL A 1046 21.45 -20.86 -10.07
N ILE A 1047 20.46 -21.72 -10.28
CA ILE A 1047 19.16 -21.34 -10.83
C ILE A 1047 18.14 -21.23 -9.69
N PRO A 1048 17.59 -20.03 -9.41
CA PRO A 1048 16.56 -19.85 -8.38
C PRO A 1048 15.28 -20.68 -8.62
N GLY A 1049 14.81 -21.38 -7.59
CA GLY A 1049 13.54 -22.14 -7.62
C GLY A 1049 12.33 -21.35 -7.10
N ALA A 1050 11.19 -22.02 -6.89
CA ALA A 1050 9.98 -21.39 -6.35
C ALA A 1050 10.17 -20.88 -4.90
N GLY A 1051 11.02 -21.54 -4.12
CA GLY A 1051 11.43 -21.11 -2.78
C GLY A 1051 12.10 -19.72 -2.79
N ALA A 1052 12.84 -19.40 -3.85
CA ALA A 1052 13.46 -18.09 -4.03
C ALA A 1052 12.41 -16.98 -4.20
N VAL A 1053 11.41 -17.23 -5.03
CA VAL A 1053 10.32 -16.29 -5.32
C VAL A 1053 9.43 -16.11 -4.09
N SER A 1054 9.02 -17.21 -3.46
CA SER A 1054 8.15 -17.17 -2.29
C SER A 1054 8.84 -16.56 -1.06
N SER A 1055 10.16 -16.71 -0.91
CA SER A 1055 10.91 -16.10 0.21
C SER A 1055 10.81 -14.58 0.23
N THR A 1056 10.91 -13.90 -0.92
CA THR A 1056 10.78 -12.44 -0.96
C THR A 1056 9.35 -12.00 -0.69
N VAL A 1057 8.36 -12.70 -1.25
CA VAL A 1057 6.95 -12.36 -1.03
C VAL A 1057 6.56 -12.59 0.43
N ARG A 1058 7.05 -13.66 1.07
CA ARG A 1058 6.88 -13.95 2.49
C ARG A 1058 7.50 -12.87 3.36
N ALA A 1059 8.75 -12.52 3.09
CA ALA A 1059 9.50 -11.51 3.84
C ALA A 1059 8.78 -10.14 3.81
N VAL A 1060 8.26 -9.75 2.65
CA VAL A 1060 7.58 -8.45 2.47
C VAL A 1060 6.16 -8.45 3.00
N SER A 1061 5.40 -9.53 2.80
CA SER A 1061 3.99 -9.61 3.22
C SER A 1061 3.80 -9.98 4.70
N GLY A 1062 4.80 -10.61 5.33
CA GLY A 1062 4.68 -11.21 6.66
C GLY A 1062 3.73 -12.42 6.72
N ARG A 1063 3.31 -12.97 5.56
CA ARG A 1063 2.35 -14.08 5.46
C ARG A 1063 3.06 -15.40 5.28
N THR A 1064 2.60 -16.42 6.00
CA THR A 1064 3.02 -17.82 5.77
C THR A 1064 2.14 -18.44 4.68
N PRO A 1065 2.72 -19.04 3.62
CA PRO A 1065 1.94 -19.68 2.56
C PRO A 1065 1.52 -21.10 2.92
N ILE A 1066 0.52 -21.60 2.20
CA ILE A 1066 0.25 -23.04 2.06
C ILE A 1066 1.12 -23.58 0.92
N VAL A 1067 1.96 -24.56 1.21
CA VAL A 1067 2.90 -25.15 0.24
C VAL A 1067 2.36 -26.48 -0.26
N PHE A 1068 2.36 -26.68 -1.58
CA PHE A 1068 1.71 -27.83 -2.23
C PHE A 1068 2.64 -28.98 -2.59
N GLY A 1069 3.96 -28.77 -2.56
CA GLY A 1069 4.98 -29.77 -2.86
C GLY A 1069 5.49 -30.50 -1.62
N LYS A 1070 6.31 -31.52 -1.83
CA LYS A 1070 6.98 -32.27 -0.76
C LYS A 1070 7.84 -31.31 0.09
N PRO A 1071 7.92 -31.51 1.42
CA PRO A 1071 7.32 -32.59 2.22
C PRO A 1071 5.90 -32.28 2.75
N ASN A 1072 5.22 -31.28 2.21
CA ASN A 1072 4.07 -30.68 2.87
C ASN A 1072 2.79 -31.52 2.83
N LYS A 1073 1.90 -31.23 3.79
CA LYS A 1073 0.62 -31.92 3.97
C LYS A 1073 -0.28 -31.97 2.72
N PRO A 1074 -0.41 -30.93 1.88
CA PRO A 1074 -1.34 -30.98 0.74
C PRO A 1074 -1.07 -32.09 -0.27
N ILE A 1075 0.20 -32.39 -0.62
CA ILE A 1075 0.52 -33.49 -1.54
C ILE A 1075 0.31 -34.87 -0.89
N ALA A 1076 0.57 -34.99 0.41
CA ALA A 1076 0.25 -36.21 1.17
C ALA A 1076 -1.25 -36.47 1.26
N ASP A 1077 -2.04 -35.42 1.54
CA ASP A 1077 -3.50 -35.53 1.63
C ASP A 1077 -4.10 -35.86 0.25
N PHE A 1078 -3.56 -35.30 -0.83
CA PHE A 1078 -3.93 -35.66 -2.20
C PHE A 1078 -3.67 -37.15 -2.48
N LEU A 1079 -2.47 -37.64 -2.15
CA LEU A 1079 -2.12 -39.06 -2.29
C LEU A 1079 -3.13 -39.96 -1.56
N LYS A 1080 -3.40 -39.68 -0.28
CA LYS A 1080 -4.30 -40.49 0.55
C LYS A 1080 -5.76 -40.44 0.09
N LYS A 1081 -6.20 -39.31 -0.45
CA LYS A 1081 -7.59 -39.09 -0.87
C LYS A 1081 -7.88 -39.72 -2.24
N HIS A 1082 -6.95 -39.59 -3.18
CA HIS A 1082 -7.15 -39.99 -4.57
C HIS A 1082 -6.53 -41.35 -4.90
N HIS A 1083 -5.66 -41.88 -4.04
CA HIS A 1083 -4.99 -43.15 -4.23
C HIS A 1083 -5.06 -44.02 -2.97
N HIS A 1084 -5.26 -45.33 -3.16
CA HIS A 1084 -5.28 -46.29 -2.05
C HIS A 1084 -3.85 -46.70 -1.69
N ILE A 1085 -3.19 -45.89 -0.87
CA ILE A 1085 -1.80 -46.10 -0.44
C ILE A 1085 -1.76 -46.61 1.00
N ASP A 1086 -1.20 -47.81 1.19
CA ASP A 1086 -0.86 -48.35 2.50
C ASP A 1086 0.57 -47.93 2.89
N ALA A 1087 0.69 -47.11 3.93
CA ALA A 1087 1.96 -46.56 4.36
C ALA A 1087 2.99 -47.65 4.72
N GLY A 1088 2.55 -48.74 5.37
CA GLY A 1088 3.43 -49.86 5.75
C GLY A 1088 3.93 -50.69 4.57
N LYS A 1089 3.33 -50.50 3.39
CA LYS A 1089 3.64 -51.18 2.12
C LYS A 1089 4.17 -50.24 1.05
N THR A 1090 4.56 -49.04 1.44
CA THR A 1090 5.04 -47.99 0.54
C THR A 1090 6.48 -47.61 0.84
N VAL A 1091 7.27 -47.46 -0.23
CA VAL A 1091 8.66 -46.96 -0.16
C VAL A 1091 8.85 -45.77 -1.10
N MET A 1092 9.50 -44.72 -0.60
CA MET A 1092 9.86 -43.52 -1.37
C MET A 1092 11.35 -43.53 -1.68
N PHE A 1093 11.69 -43.36 -2.96
CA PHE A 1093 13.05 -43.18 -3.45
C PHE A 1093 13.30 -41.70 -3.72
N GLY A 1094 14.29 -41.13 -3.04
CA GLY A 1094 14.57 -39.69 -3.06
C GLY A 1094 16.02 -39.36 -2.82
N ASP A 1095 16.47 -38.22 -3.33
CA ASP A 1095 17.85 -37.74 -3.18
C ASP A 1095 17.97 -36.52 -2.24
N ARG A 1096 16.85 -35.94 -1.79
CA ARG A 1096 16.82 -34.82 -0.84
C ARG A 1096 16.28 -35.20 0.53
N LEU A 1097 17.01 -34.82 1.58
CA LEU A 1097 16.64 -35.13 2.96
C LEU A 1097 15.43 -34.32 3.43
N ASP A 1098 15.44 -33.01 3.17
CA ASP A 1098 14.42 -32.03 3.59
C ASP A 1098 13.17 -32.01 2.70
N SER A 1099 13.12 -32.85 1.67
CA SER A 1099 11.98 -33.00 0.78
C SER A 1099 11.51 -34.45 0.74
N ASP A 1100 12.27 -35.36 0.15
CA ASP A 1100 11.79 -36.73 -0.10
C ASP A 1100 11.82 -37.61 1.15
N ILE A 1101 12.94 -37.59 1.88
CA ILE A 1101 13.11 -38.42 3.07
C ILE A 1101 12.19 -37.94 4.18
N GLN A 1102 12.14 -36.62 4.39
CA GLN A 1102 11.17 -36.03 5.31
C GLN A 1102 9.73 -36.37 4.92
N PHE A 1103 9.36 -36.22 3.63
CA PHE A 1103 8.02 -36.56 3.17
C PHE A 1103 7.63 -38.00 3.47
N ALA A 1104 8.55 -38.93 3.22
CA ALA A 1104 8.36 -40.35 3.48
C ALA A 1104 8.16 -40.62 4.97
N ASN A 1105 9.07 -40.09 5.80
CA ASN A 1105 9.06 -40.29 7.25
C ASN A 1105 7.82 -39.67 7.91
N ASP A 1106 7.43 -38.45 7.51
CA ASP A 1106 6.25 -37.74 8.03
C ASP A 1106 4.93 -38.46 7.69
N ASN A 1107 4.94 -39.33 6.68
CA ASN A 1107 3.78 -40.12 6.26
C ASN A 1107 3.87 -41.61 6.62
N GLY A 1108 4.93 -42.03 7.32
CA GLY A 1108 5.14 -43.41 7.74
C GLY A 1108 5.51 -44.37 6.60
N PHE A 1109 6.01 -43.85 5.48
CA PHE A 1109 6.58 -44.65 4.39
C PHE A 1109 8.01 -45.07 4.74
N ALA A 1110 8.49 -46.17 4.14
CA ALA A 1110 9.92 -46.43 4.14
C ALA A 1110 10.63 -45.41 3.24
N SER A 1111 11.77 -44.90 3.69
CA SER A 1111 12.56 -43.89 2.98
C SER A 1111 13.85 -44.50 2.43
N CYS A 1112 14.07 -44.38 1.12
CA CYS A 1112 15.23 -44.93 0.41
C CYS A 1112 16.04 -43.79 -0.22
N PHE A 1113 17.22 -43.53 0.33
CA PHE A 1113 18.08 -42.42 -0.08
C PHE A 1113 18.96 -42.80 -1.28
N MET A 1114 18.90 -41.96 -2.31
CA MET A 1114 19.62 -42.11 -3.56
C MET A 1114 20.93 -41.34 -3.54
N LEU A 1115 22.04 -42.04 -3.80
CA LEU A 1115 23.40 -41.44 -3.82
C LEU A 1115 23.70 -40.60 -5.08
N THR A 1116 22.72 -40.47 -5.97
CA THR A 1116 22.89 -39.87 -7.28
C THR A 1116 22.54 -38.38 -7.33
N GLY A 1117 21.89 -37.81 -6.31
CA GLY A 1117 21.34 -36.45 -6.40
C GLY A 1117 22.03 -35.40 -5.54
N VAL A 1118 21.23 -34.54 -4.89
CA VAL A 1118 21.67 -33.27 -4.27
C VAL A 1118 22.36 -33.47 -2.92
N ASN A 1119 21.75 -34.21 -1.99
CA ASN A 1119 22.36 -34.45 -0.69
C ASN A 1119 23.39 -35.58 -0.76
N THR A 1120 24.33 -35.55 0.18
CA THR A 1120 25.41 -36.53 0.30
C THR A 1120 25.27 -37.34 1.58
N MET A 1121 26.04 -38.43 1.71
CA MET A 1121 26.12 -39.18 2.97
C MET A 1121 26.68 -38.36 4.14
N ASP A 1122 27.47 -37.31 3.86
CA ASP A 1122 27.92 -36.37 4.88
C ASP A 1122 26.75 -35.56 5.44
N ASP A 1123 25.77 -35.20 4.61
CA ASP A 1123 24.56 -34.50 5.06
C ASP A 1123 23.66 -35.39 5.92
N VAL A 1124 23.54 -36.68 5.59
CA VAL A 1124 22.86 -37.67 6.44
C VAL A 1124 23.54 -37.76 7.81
N THR A 1125 24.88 -37.81 7.83
CA THR A 1125 25.67 -37.84 9.06
C THR A 1125 25.47 -36.57 9.90
N LYS A 1126 25.44 -35.39 9.26
CA LYS A 1126 25.15 -34.12 9.94
C LYS A 1126 23.75 -34.11 10.56
N ALA A 1127 22.74 -34.61 9.85
CA ALA A 1127 21.38 -34.70 10.36
C ALA A 1127 21.30 -35.64 11.58
N GLU A 1128 22.04 -36.77 11.55
CA GLU A 1128 22.12 -37.71 12.66
C GLU A 1128 22.78 -37.06 13.89
N VAL A 1129 23.91 -36.37 13.69
CA VAL A 1129 24.62 -35.64 14.77
C VAL A 1129 23.74 -34.54 15.38
N ARG A 1130 22.91 -33.88 14.58
CA ARG A 1130 21.95 -32.87 15.06
C ARG A 1130 20.70 -33.46 15.72
N GLY A 1131 20.52 -34.79 15.67
CA GLY A 1131 19.34 -35.46 16.20
C GLY A 1131 18.07 -35.26 15.36
N GLU A 1132 18.21 -34.88 14.09
CA GLU A 1132 17.12 -34.60 13.15
C GLU A 1132 16.53 -35.91 12.60
N LYS A 1133 15.91 -36.72 13.48
CA LYS A 1133 15.42 -38.07 13.14
C LYS A 1133 14.47 -38.12 11.93
N HIS A 1134 13.70 -37.06 11.70
CA HIS A 1134 12.77 -36.96 10.57
C HIS A 1134 13.47 -36.85 9.21
N LEU A 1135 14.76 -36.52 9.17
CA LEU A 1135 15.58 -36.44 7.96
C LEU A 1135 16.42 -37.71 7.70
N LEU A 1136 16.38 -38.68 8.62
CA LEU A 1136 17.20 -39.89 8.49
C LEU A 1136 16.51 -40.91 7.57
N PRO A 1137 17.19 -41.41 6.54
CA PRO A 1137 16.62 -42.41 5.64
C PRO A 1137 16.64 -43.81 6.28
N THR A 1138 15.68 -44.64 5.88
CA THR A 1138 15.62 -46.06 6.29
C THR A 1138 16.68 -46.89 5.55
N TYR A 1139 16.81 -46.64 4.25
CA TYR A 1139 17.71 -47.37 3.36
C TYR A 1139 18.57 -46.43 2.51
N THR A 1140 19.63 -46.99 1.91
CA THR A 1140 20.36 -46.40 0.78
C THR A 1140 20.28 -47.29 -0.46
N PHE A 1141 20.32 -46.67 -1.64
CA PHE A 1141 20.28 -47.39 -2.91
C PHE A 1141 21.09 -46.73 -4.04
N SER A 1142 21.51 -47.55 -4.99
CA SER A 1142 22.16 -47.14 -6.22
C SER A 1142 21.84 -48.15 -7.32
N PHE A 1143 21.50 -47.68 -8.52
CA PHE A 1143 21.17 -48.54 -9.66
C PHE A 1143 22.38 -49.26 -10.26
N SER A 1144 23.60 -48.82 -9.94
CA SER A 1144 24.83 -49.32 -10.57
C SER A 1144 25.44 -50.56 -9.90
N ASN A 1145 24.88 -51.03 -8.78
CA ASN A 1145 25.40 -52.22 -8.08
C ASN A 1145 24.28 -53.11 -7.52
#